data_AF-A0A0K0XRW9-F1
#
_entry.id   AF-A0A0K0XRW9-F1
#
_cell.length_a   1.000
_cell.length_b   1.000
_cell.length_c   1.000
_cell.angle_alpha   90.00
_cell.angle_beta   90.00
_cell.angle_gamma   90.00
#
_symmetry.space_group_name_H-M   'P 1'
#
loop_
_entity.id
_entity.type
_entity.pdbx_description
1 polymer ?
#
loop_
_entity_poly.entity_id
_entity_poly.type
_entity_poly.pdbx_seq_one_letter_code
_entity_poly.pdbx_strand_id
1 'polypeptide(L)'
;MSTRSSFKYAQQRLCQQHRTALASTIGGVLAAGSLQAATITVTTLDDGFIAGQCSLRSAIAAANNNAAIDGCAAGSSATIDRIVFAPGLTGTIALQPGLPVANYWDGSQLRVRESIVIEGPPLNGGVPQVAVQGSGAAPVFYLDPQAAQVTLANLTITGGHSPAELPGRAGHGGGVLSYARILELDGITISGNTADHSGGGVWHDPALPGGVLLGRDCVVNANVAGRATNGLGGGIGVRNSAISINACAFVDNQVGDAGYGGNGGGLAIQQSSLTGVVDSLFVNNTATYGSGGGLHFEGSESQVYLAGNFISNNLADLRGGGIYLDEQTQAGQNPAVLELLDNDFLQNRSYAAGGGLSLIAGPGRIDLSDSRLLENQSINGAGGELQLTGTDLDWFGGSISSNLASGFGGGLYLRSSDNALTFDRLAFFSNQADNGCGGALSILPQLALSGPDSMVVQDSVIFDNSASCGGAFDLFLPTSNPSQLLLSANEWSANRASGLGGTDGNGGAVYFNGGQDGALVISNSTLSGNLAALSGGALFARGQASTSVKYSTLALNQSAGLGRTMISNNASCLLRNSIIASPQSSALEGSTACYLVHSLLQNTSESVYTSGAGVLLDQDPLLGPLVENGAPGWTLTHAPGAGSPVIDAGNASLSTPQHDQRGPGFDRVLGAALDMGALETPATAGDRIFSDRFDSGN
;
A
#
# COMPACT_ATOMS: atom_id res chain seq x y z
N MET A 1 9.63 -18.28 14.73
CA MET A 1 9.71 -18.63 13.28
C MET A 1 9.18 -20.04 13.07
N SER A 2 8.41 -20.22 11.99
CA SER A 2 7.64 -21.40 11.55
C SER A 2 6.25 -21.59 12.18
N THR A 3 5.26 -21.84 11.30
CA THR A 3 3.82 -22.12 11.49
C THR A 3 2.84 -20.96 11.73
N ARG A 4 2.65 -20.10 10.73
CA ARG A 4 1.40 -19.30 10.54
C ARG A 4 1.07 -19.12 9.04
N SER A 5 1.05 -20.22 8.27
CA SER A 5 0.99 -20.19 6.79
C SER A 5 -0.27 -20.78 6.14
N SER A 6 -1.33 -21.12 6.88
CA SER A 6 -2.42 -21.93 6.31
C SER A 6 -3.62 -21.17 5.69
N PHE A 7 -3.69 -19.83 5.75
CA PHE A 7 -4.85 -19.10 5.19
C PHE A 7 -4.77 -18.81 3.68
N LYS A 8 -3.67 -19.18 3.00
CA LYS A 8 -3.44 -18.90 1.57
C LYS A 8 -4.47 -19.47 0.57
N TYR A 9 -5.34 -20.41 0.94
CA TYR A 9 -6.08 -21.22 -0.05
C TYR A 9 -7.56 -20.87 -0.27
N ALA A 10 -8.21 -20.08 0.60
CA ALA A 10 -9.64 -19.78 0.47
C ALA A 10 -9.94 -18.46 -0.30
N GLN A 11 -9.10 -17.43 -0.15
CA GLN A 11 -9.31 -16.11 -0.79
C GLN A 11 -8.71 -15.96 -2.20
N GLN A 12 -7.76 -16.82 -2.60
CA GLN A 12 -7.21 -16.80 -3.97
C GLN A 12 -8.30 -16.89 -5.06
N ARG A 13 -9.45 -17.50 -4.77
CA ARG A 13 -10.56 -17.62 -5.75
C ARG A 13 -11.36 -16.34 -5.95
N LEU A 14 -11.50 -15.48 -4.94
CA LEU A 14 -12.21 -14.19 -5.05
C LEU A 14 -11.32 -13.11 -5.69
N CYS A 15 -10.04 -13.06 -5.33
CA CYS A 15 -9.05 -12.23 -6.04
C CYS A 15 -8.84 -12.68 -7.49
N GLN A 16 -8.82 -13.99 -7.78
CA GLN A 16 -8.78 -14.48 -9.17
C GLN A 16 -10.01 -14.05 -9.98
N GLN A 17 -11.21 -14.03 -9.38
CA GLN A 17 -12.43 -13.62 -10.07
C GLN A 17 -12.41 -12.13 -10.47
N HIS A 18 -11.86 -11.24 -9.64
CA HIS A 18 -11.65 -9.83 -10.01
C HIS A 18 -10.47 -9.62 -10.98
N ARG A 19 -9.37 -10.37 -10.83
CA ARG A 19 -8.23 -10.37 -11.78
C ARG A 19 -8.66 -10.76 -13.20
N THR A 20 -9.59 -11.72 -13.34
CA THR A 20 -10.14 -12.12 -14.65
C THR A 20 -11.20 -11.15 -15.19
N ALA A 21 -11.89 -10.40 -14.34
CA ALA A 21 -12.94 -9.47 -14.76
C ALA A 21 -12.38 -8.20 -15.42
N LEU A 22 -11.25 -7.68 -14.93
CA LEU A 22 -10.64 -6.43 -15.44
C LEU A 22 -9.63 -6.62 -16.57
N ALA A 23 -9.04 -7.82 -16.74
CA ALA A 23 -8.30 -8.15 -17.97
C ALA A 23 -9.21 -8.20 -19.22
N SER A 24 -10.54 -8.14 -19.05
CA SER A 24 -11.53 -8.35 -20.11
C SER A 24 -12.30 -7.10 -20.57
N THR A 25 -12.10 -5.93 -19.96
CA THR A 25 -12.97 -4.75 -20.18
C THR A 25 -12.43 -3.64 -21.10
N ILE A 26 -11.34 -3.89 -21.85
CA ILE A 26 -11.04 -3.15 -23.10
C ILE A 26 -10.56 -4.16 -24.17
N GLY A 27 -11.42 -5.13 -24.49
CA GLY A 27 -11.15 -6.18 -25.48
C GLY A 27 -12.18 -6.26 -26.60
N GLY A 28 -12.91 -5.18 -26.88
CA GLY A 28 -13.99 -5.24 -27.87
C GLY A 28 -14.39 -3.89 -28.44
N VAL A 29 -13.77 -3.52 -29.56
CA VAL A 29 -14.44 -3.29 -30.86
C VAL A 29 -13.36 -3.34 -31.93
N LEU A 30 -13.39 -4.37 -32.78
CA LEU A 30 -13.00 -4.31 -34.21
C LEU A 30 -13.27 -5.68 -34.87
N ALA A 31 -14.55 -6.04 -34.98
CA ALA A 31 -15.00 -6.93 -36.04
C ALA A 31 -15.39 -6.03 -37.23
N ALA A 32 -14.39 -5.48 -37.92
CA ALA A 32 -14.54 -4.94 -39.26
C ALA A 32 -13.99 -5.99 -40.23
N GLY A 33 -14.74 -6.27 -41.29
CA GLY A 33 -14.38 -7.27 -42.30
C GLY A 33 -12.94 -7.12 -42.79
N SER A 34 -12.32 -8.25 -43.10
CA SER A 34 -10.91 -8.39 -43.50
C SER A 34 -10.50 -7.43 -44.64
N LEU A 35 -10.02 -6.24 -44.27
CA LEU A 35 -9.03 -5.51 -45.03
C LEU A 35 -7.67 -5.92 -44.46
N GLN A 36 -6.86 -6.63 -45.25
CA GLN A 36 -5.50 -6.96 -44.83
C GLN A 36 -4.71 -5.65 -44.65
N ALA A 37 -4.23 -5.42 -43.43
CA ALA A 37 -3.23 -4.38 -43.16
C ALA A 37 -2.05 -4.54 -44.13
N ALA A 38 -1.57 -3.44 -44.72
CA ALA A 38 -0.34 -3.50 -45.51
C ALA A 38 0.82 -3.93 -44.59
N THR A 39 1.45 -5.04 -44.96
CA THR A 39 2.55 -5.62 -44.19
C THR A 39 3.87 -5.33 -44.89
N ILE A 40 4.76 -4.64 -44.18
CA ILE A 40 6.11 -4.29 -44.65
C ILE A 40 7.10 -5.18 -43.89
N THR A 41 7.91 -5.97 -44.60
CA THR A 41 8.86 -6.90 -43.98
C THR A 41 10.27 -6.33 -44.03
N VAL A 42 10.85 -6.06 -42.86
CA VAL A 42 12.26 -5.69 -42.69
C VAL A 42 13.15 -6.90 -42.97
N THR A 43 14.11 -6.75 -43.87
CA THR A 43 14.96 -7.85 -44.37
C THR A 43 16.42 -7.73 -43.94
N THR A 44 16.81 -6.63 -43.31
CA THR A 44 18.20 -6.37 -42.90
C THR A 44 18.26 -5.74 -41.51
N LEU A 45 19.37 -5.97 -40.80
CA LEU A 45 19.68 -5.28 -39.54
C LEU A 45 20.45 -3.96 -39.78
N ASP A 46 20.87 -3.69 -41.01
CA ASP A 46 21.55 -2.45 -41.34
C ASP A 46 20.57 -1.27 -41.24
N ASP A 47 21.02 -0.16 -40.64
CA ASP A 47 20.27 1.10 -40.63
C ASP A 47 20.59 1.94 -41.89
N GLY A 48 19.59 2.70 -42.35
CA GLY A 48 19.71 3.62 -43.47
C GLY A 48 18.81 3.29 -44.66
N PHE A 49 18.86 4.15 -45.68
CA PHE A 49 18.13 4.00 -46.94
C PHE A 49 19.00 3.23 -47.95
N ILE A 50 18.93 1.90 -47.90
CA ILE A 50 19.83 1.00 -48.63
C ILE A 50 19.12 0.43 -49.85
N ALA A 51 19.53 0.84 -51.04
CA ALA A 51 18.90 0.42 -52.29
C ALA A 51 18.76 -1.12 -52.40
N GLY A 52 17.51 -1.59 -52.50
CA GLY A 52 17.17 -3.00 -52.67
C GLY A 52 17.05 -3.80 -51.35
N GLN A 53 17.24 -3.18 -50.20
CA GLN A 53 17.01 -3.78 -48.89
C GLN A 53 15.96 -3.00 -48.09
N CYS A 54 15.01 -3.73 -47.49
CA CYS A 54 14.06 -3.11 -46.57
C CYS A 54 14.66 -3.05 -45.16
N SER A 55 15.31 -1.93 -44.81
CA SER A 55 15.71 -1.63 -43.42
C SER A 55 14.49 -1.19 -42.59
N LEU A 56 14.62 -1.17 -41.25
CA LEU A 56 13.56 -0.62 -40.39
C LEU A 56 13.28 0.85 -40.70
N ARG A 57 14.31 1.64 -41.00
CA ARG A 57 14.16 3.06 -41.37
C ARG A 57 13.40 3.22 -42.70
N SER A 58 13.74 2.43 -43.72
CA SER A 58 13.02 2.43 -45.00
C SER A 58 11.59 1.92 -44.83
N ALA A 59 11.34 0.95 -43.95
CA ALA A 59 10.01 0.42 -43.68
C ALA A 59 9.10 1.48 -43.04
N ILE A 60 9.60 2.19 -42.02
CA ILE A 60 8.87 3.30 -41.38
C ILE A 60 8.63 4.43 -42.39
N ALA A 61 9.60 4.75 -43.24
CA ALA A 61 9.40 5.75 -44.28
C ALA A 61 8.36 5.30 -45.32
N ALA A 62 8.34 4.02 -45.70
CA ALA A 62 7.39 3.47 -46.65
C ALA A 62 5.95 3.48 -46.11
N ALA A 63 5.80 3.20 -44.82
CA ALA A 63 4.54 3.36 -44.09
C ALA A 63 4.12 4.83 -44.10
N ASN A 64 4.91 5.73 -43.49
CA ASN A 64 4.64 7.17 -43.37
C ASN A 64 4.21 7.87 -44.69
N ASN A 65 4.69 7.39 -45.84
CA ASN A 65 4.40 7.97 -47.16
C ASN A 65 3.41 7.14 -47.98
N ASN A 66 3.00 5.98 -47.49
CA ASN A 66 2.15 5.03 -48.20
C ASN A 66 2.71 4.69 -49.60
N ALA A 67 4.03 4.51 -49.68
CA ALA A 67 4.77 4.36 -50.93
C ALA A 67 5.97 3.41 -50.76
N ALA A 68 6.33 2.67 -51.80
CA ALA A 68 7.45 1.74 -51.74
C ALA A 68 8.79 2.49 -51.68
N ILE A 69 9.69 2.09 -50.77
CA ILE A 69 10.99 2.74 -50.53
C ILE A 69 12.08 1.69 -50.35
N ASP A 70 13.17 1.79 -51.13
CA ASP A 70 14.41 0.99 -51.02
C ASP A 70 14.26 -0.54 -50.96
N GLY A 71 13.13 -1.10 -51.36
CA GLY A 71 12.86 -2.55 -51.30
C GLY A 71 11.76 -2.91 -50.30
N CYS A 72 11.30 -1.95 -49.51
CA CYS A 72 10.07 -2.05 -48.72
C CYS A 72 8.83 -1.89 -49.61
N ALA A 73 7.81 -2.69 -49.34
CA ALA A 73 6.48 -2.49 -49.90
C ALA A 73 5.87 -1.16 -49.44
N ALA A 74 4.93 -0.62 -50.21
CA ALA A 74 4.17 0.56 -49.81
C ALA A 74 3.27 0.28 -48.61
N GLY A 75 3.11 1.29 -47.75
CA GLY A 75 2.05 1.33 -46.74
C GLY A 75 0.64 1.48 -47.31
N SER A 76 -0.35 1.60 -46.44
CA SER A 76 -1.77 1.78 -46.75
C SER A 76 -2.40 2.97 -46.04
N SER A 77 -2.98 3.90 -46.80
CA SER A 77 -3.73 5.03 -46.23
C SER A 77 -5.12 4.63 -45.70
N ALA A 78 -5.54 3.38 -45.89
CA ALA A 78 -6.87 2.88 -45.52
C ALA A 78 -6.86 1.98 -44.27
N THR A 79 -5.70 1.49 -43.85
CA THR A 79 -5.54 0.52 -42.75
C THR A 79 -4.30 0.86 -41.96
N ILE A 80 -4.24 0.47 -40.68
CA ILE A 80 -3.00 0.59 -39.90
C ILE A 80 -1.93 -0.31 -40.53
N ASP A 81 -0.76 0.26 -40.81
CA ASP A 81 0.36 -0.47 -41.37
C ASP A 81 1.01 -1.38 -40.34
N ARG A 82 1.55 -2.51 -40.80
CA ARG A 82 2.23 -3.48 -39.95
C ARG A 82 3.65 -3.73 -40.44
N ILE A 83 4.64 -3.33 -39.66
CA ILE A 83 6.05 -3.65 -39.88
C ILE A 83 6.40 -4.91 -39.11
N VAL A 84 6.94 -5.91 -39.81
CA VAL A 84 7.44 -7.17 -39.24
C VAL A 84 8.86 -7.44 -39.73
N PHE A 85 9.55 -8.38 -39.10
CA PHE A 85 10.91 -8.78 -39.48
C PHE A 85 10.91 -10.11 -40.22
N ALA A 86 11.83 -10.26 -41.17
CA ALA A 86 12.00 -11.51 -41.90
C ALA A 86 12.30 -12.68 -40.93
N PRO A 87 11.79 -13.90 -41.21
CA PRO A 87 12.03 -15.05 -40.35
C PRO A 87 13.52 -15.28 -40.08
N GLY A 88 13.89 -15.46 -38.81
CA GLY A 88 15.27 -15.71 -38.38
C GLY A 88 16.15 -14.45 -38.29
N LEU A 89 15.63 -13.26 -38.57
CA LEU A 89 16.36 -12.01 -38.41
C LEU A 89 16.49 -11.67 -36.92
N THR A 90 17.69 -11.84 -36.36
CA THR A 90 17.99 -11.61 -34.94
C THR A 90 19.28 -10.82 -34.79
N GLY A 91 19.33 -9.86 -33.89
CA GLY A 91 20.52 -9.04 -33.64
C GLY A 91 20.20 -7.57 -33.40
N THR A 92 21.19 -6.71 -33.57
CA THR A 92 21.07 -5.28 -33.27
C THR A 92 21.04 -4.43 -34.54
N ILE A 93 20.05 -3.56 -34.64
CA ILE A 93 19.99 -2.45 -35.57
C ILE A 93 20.64 -1.25 -34.90
N ALA A 94 21.87 -0.94 -35.28
CA ALA A 94 22.61 0.21 -34.75
C ALA A 94 22.27 1.46 -35.59
N LEU A 95 21.46 2.35 -35.02
CA LEU A 95 21.03 3.57 -35.69
C LEU A 95 22.23 4.49 -35.95
N GLN A 96 22.38 4.89 -37.21
CA GLN A 96 23.46 5.76 -37.66
C GLN A 96 23.00 7.22 -37.64
N PRO A 97 23.90 8.17 -37.32
CA PRO A 97 23.65 9.58 -37.51
C PRO A 97 23.22 9.88 -38.94
N GLY A 98 22.17 10.70 -39.08
CA GLY A 98 21.71 11.21 -40.36
C GLY A 98 22.49 12.45 -40.79
N LEU A 99 21.92 13.20 -41.74
CA LEU A 99 22.40 14.54 -42.04
C LEU A 99 22.02 15.48 -40.88
N PRO A 100 22.99 16.09 -40.17
CA PRO A 100 22.68 16.99 -39.06
C PRO A 100 21.88 18.19 -39.57
N VAL A 101 20.71 18.41 -38.99
CA VAL A 101 19.92 19.62 -39.23
C VAL A 101 20.11 20.53 -38.02
N ALA A 102 20.43 21.81 -38.25
CA ALA A 102 20.59 22.77 -37.17
C ALA A 102 19.32 22.82 -36.30
N ASN A 103 19.50 22.79 -34.97
CA ASN A 103 18.41 22.72 -33.98
C ASN A 103 17.55 21.44 -34.07
N TYR A 104 18.09 20.40 -34.68
CA TYR A 104 17.54 19.05 -34.67
C TYR A 104 18.55 18.11 -34.00
N TRP A 105 18.12 16.90 -33.66
CA TRP A 105 19.07 15.84 -33.28
C TRP A 105 19.99 15.47 -34.45
N ASP A 106 20.87 14.50 -34.24
CA ASP A 106 21.81 13.99 -35.24
C ASP A 106 21.13 13.31 -36.45
N GLY A 107 19.81 13.15 -36.45
CA GLY A 107 19.03 12.54 -37.53
C GLY A 107 18.88 11.02 -37.41
N SER A 108 19.46 10.41 -36.38
CA SER A 108 19.41 8.96 -36.17
C SER A 108 18.04 8.46 -35.70
N GLN A 109 17.20 9.30 -35.09
CA GLN A 109 15.89 8.89 -34.59
C GLN A 109 14.98 8.29 -35.69
N LEU A 110 14.22 7.27 -35.33
CA LEU A 110 13.17 6.68 -36.18
C LEU A 110 11.87 7.47 -36.00
N ARG A 111 11.52 8.29 -36.99
CA ARG A 111 10.33 9.15 -36.95
C ARG A 111 9.10 8.45 -37.51
N VAL A 112 8.06 8.30 -36.69
CA VAL A 112 6.77 7.72 -37.04
C VAL A 112 5.73 8.83 -37.11
N ARG A 113 4.96 8.93 -38.21
CA ARG A 113 4.01 10.02 -38.46
C ARG A 113 2.57 9.58 -38.68
N GLU A 114 2.34 8.28 -38.70
CA GLU A 114 1.02 7.69 -38.90
C GLU A 114 0.78 6.52 -37.96
N SER A 115 -0.42 5.94 -38.03
CA SER A 115 -0.75 4.82 -37.16
C SER A 115 -0.09 3.55 -37.67
N ILE A 116 0.68 2.89 -36.81
CA ILE A 116 1.52 1.76 -37.22
C ILE A 116 1.70 0.75 -36.09
N VAL A 117 1.86 -0.51 -36.47
CA VAL A 117 2.32 -1.58 -35.58
C VAL A 117 3.72 -1.99 -36.02
N ILE A 118 4.70 -1.93 -35.11
CA ILE A 118 6.06 -2.42 -35.34
C ILE A 118 6.27 -3.63 -34.42
N GLU A 119 6.35 -4.81 -35.01
CA GLU A 119 6.45 -6.07 -34.26
C GLU A 119 7.74 -6.82 -34.61
N GLY A 120 8.61 -6.97 -33.61
CA GLY A 120 9.79 -7.81 -33.68
C GLY A 120 9.46 -9.30 -33.86
N PRO A 121 10.46 -10.14 -34.16
CA PRO A 121 10.28 -11.59 -34.18
C PRO A 121 9.71 -12.11 -32.85
N PRO A 122 9.07 -13.29 -32.84
CA PRO A 122 8.56 -13.89 -31.61
C PRO A 122 9.64 -13.98 -30.51
N LEU A 123 9.22 -13.70 -29.28
CA LEU A 123 10.10 -13.78 -28.11
C LEU A 123 10.71 -15.18 -27.98
N ASN A 124 12.00 -15.25 -27.62
CA ASN A 124 12.66 -16.51 -27.28
C ASN A 124 12.91 -16.54 -25.77
N GLY A 125 12.19 -17.41 -25.07
CA GLY A 125 12.24 -17.45 -23.60
C GLY A 125 11.81 -16.13 -22.94
N GLY A 126 10.90 -15.37 -23.57
CA GLY A 126 10.44 -14.06 -23.09
C GLY A 126 11.35 -12.89 -23.47
N VAL A 127 12.43 -13.11 -24.23
CA VAL A 127 13.38 -12.05 -24.59
C VAL A 127 13.19 -11.62 -26.06
N PRO A 128 13.08 -10.31 -26.36
CA PRO A 128 13.10 -9.78 -27.72
C PRO A 128 14.35 -10.21 -28.49
N GLN A 129 14.17 -10.60 -29.76
CA GLN A 129 15.27 -11.10 -30.59
C GLN A 129 15.95 -10.02 -31.44
N VAL A 130 15.34 -8.84 -31.53
CA VAL A 130 15.88 -7.68 -32.26
C VAL A 130 15.99 -6.50 -31.31
N ALA A 131 17.17 -5.89 -31.28
CA ALA A 131 17.42 -4.64 -30.57
C ALA A 131 17.54 -3.48 -31.55
N VAL A 132 16.89 -2.36 -31.26
CA VAL A 132 17.05 -1.07 -31.94
C VAL A 132 17.87 -0.18 -31.02
N GLN A 133 19.13 0.04 -31.40
CA GLN A 133 20.09 0.78 -30.60
C GLN A 133 20.27 2.19 -31.16
N GLY A 134 19.95 3.20 -30.35
CA GLY A 134 20.19 4.61 -30.66
C GLY A 134 21.68 4.95 -30.79
N SER A 135 21.96 6.09 -31.43
CA SER A 135 23.32 6.61 -31.61
C SER A 135 23.92 7.22 -30.34
N GLY A 136 23.11 7.45 -29.31
CA GLY A 136 23.47 8.21 -28.11
C GLY A 136 23.34 9.73 -28.26
N ALA A 137 22.76 10.24 -29.35
CA ALA A 137 22.55 11.68 -29.57
C ALA A 137 21.10 12.06 -29.95
N ALA A 138 20.18 11.10 -29.99
CA ALA A 138 18.76 11.30 -30.23
C ALA A 138 17.91 10.25 -29.50
N PRO A 139 16.60 10.50 -29.34
CA PRO A 139 15.62 9.45 -29.06
C PRO A 139 15.71 8.31 -30.08
N VAL A 140 15.52 7.05 -29.67
CA VAL A 140 15.46 5.94 -30.64
C VAL A 140 14.24 6.09 -31.53
N PHE A 141 13.06 6.30 -30.92
CA PHE A 141 11.81 6.57 -31.62
C PHE A 141 11.27 7.96 -31.31
N TYR A 142 10.82 8.65 -32.35
CA TYR A 142 10.07 9.90 -32.24
C TYR A 142 8.69 9.73 -32.90
N LEU A 143 7.64 9.68 -32.07
CA LEU A 143 6.26 9.51 -32.52
C LEU A 143 5.60 10.88 -32.63
N ASP A 144 5.29 11.27 -33.87
CA ASP A 144 4.79 12.60 -34.21
C ASP A 144 3.36 12.82 -33.68
N PRO A 145 2.97 14.08 -33.38
CA PRO A 145 1.57 14.43 -33.04
C PRO A 145 0.50 13.93 -34.01
N GLN A 146 0.86 13.66 -35.27
CA GLN A 146 -0.05 13.16 -36.31
C GLN A 146 -0.38 11.68 -36.15
N ALA A 147 0.41 10.91 -35.41
CA ALA A 147 0.19 9.48 -35.23
C ALA A 147 -0.97 9.24 -34.25
N ALA A 148 -2.03 8.56 -34.70
CA ALA A 148 -3.19 8.30 -33.86
C ALA A 148 -2.99 7.07 -32.94
N GLN A 149 -2.28 6.05 -33.41
CA GLN A 149 -2.00 4.84 -32.64
C GLN A 149 -0.68 4.22 -33.08
N VAL A 150 0.24 4.00 -32.13
CA VAL A 150 1.50 3.31 -32.39
C VAL A 150 1.64 2.15 -31.41
N THR A 151 1.88 0.96 -31.96
CA THR A 151 2.20 -0.23 -31.17
C THR A 151 3.65 -0.63 -31.42
N LEU A 152 4.43 -0.74 -30.35
CA LEU A 152 5.80 -1.26 -30.37
C LEU A 152 5.82 -2.59 -29.62
N ALA A 153 6.15 -3.67 -30.34
CA ALA A 153 6.06 -5.01 -29.80
C ALA A 153 7.30 -5.86 -30.06
N ASN A 154 7.68 -6.71 -29.10
CA ASN A 154 8.74 -7.72 -29.22
C ASN A 154 10.12 -7.19 -29.66
N LEU A 155 10.47 -5.98 -29.25
CA LEU A 155 11.76 -5.33 -29.54
C LEU A 155 12.48 -4.93 -28.26
N THR A 156 13.80 -4.83 -28.35
CA THR A 156 14.61 -4.10 -27.36
C THR A 156 14.89 -2.69 -27.88
N ILE A 157 14.61 -1.65 -27.09
CA ILE A 157 14.91 -0.24 -27.38
C ILE A 157 15.98 0.22 -26.40
N THR A 158 17.15 0.61 -26.91
CA THR A 158 18.32 0.91 -26.06
C THR A 158 19.25 1.99 -26.62
N GLY A 159 20.10 2.57 -25.77
CA GLY A 159 21.15 3.51 -26.18
C GLY A 159 20.66 4.85 -26.73
N GLY A 160 19.37 5.17 -26.56
CA GLY A 160 18.82 6.47 -26.93
C GLY A 160 19.13 7.55 -25.89
N HIS A 161 19.32 8.77 -26.36
CA HIS A 161 19.58 9.93 -25.52
C HIS A 161 18.88 11.19 -26.02
N SER A 162 18.12 11.88 -25.18
CA SER A 162 17.53 13.18 -25.52
C SER A 162 18.17 14.34 -24.74
N PRO A 163 19.04 15.15 -25.37
CA PRO A 163 19.75 16.25 -24.71
C PRO A 163 18.86 17.48 -24.46
N ALA A 164 19.18 18.27 -23.43
CA ALA A 164 18.50 19.51 -23.06
C ALA A 164 18.77 20.70 -23.99
N GLU A 165 19.96 20.74 -24.59
CA GLU A 165 20.52 21.93 -25.27
C GLU A 165 19.95 22.19 -26.68
N LEU A 166 18.84 21.55 -27.06
CA LEU A 166 18.23 21.72 -28.38
C LEU A 166 17.10 22.77 -28.34
N PRO A 167 17.23 23.91 -29.07
CA PRO A 167 16.21 24.94 -29.09
C PRO A 167 14.84 24.42 -29.53
N GLY A 168 13.83 24.59 -28.68
CA GLY A 168 12.44 24.21 -28.99
C GLY A 168 12.12 22.71 -28.85
N ARG A 169 13.04 21.89 -28.33
CA ARG A 169 12.79 20.48 -28.00
C ARG A 169 13.31 20.18 -26.61
N ALA A 170 12.41 20.16 -25.62
CA ALA A 170 12.78 19.74 -24.28
C ALA A 170 13.27 18.28 -24.30
N GLY A 171 14.34 18.01 -23.55
CA GLY A 171 15.11 16.76 -23.59
C GLY A 171 14.38 15.57 -22.96
N HIS A 172 13.27 15.15 -23.57
CA HIS A 172 12.39 14.08 -23.10
C HIS A 172 12.51 12.81 -23.94
N GLY A 173 12.24 11.64 -23.35
CA GLY A 173 12.05 10.39 -24.09
C GLY A 173 13.33 9.85 -24.72
N GLY A 174 14.26 9.32 -23.92
CA GLY A 174 15.53 8.80 -24.43
C GLY A 174 15.34 7.59 -25.36
N GLY A 175 14.52 6.62 -24.97
CA GLY A 175 14.15 5.50 -25.83
C GLY A 175 13.04 5.91 -26.80
N VAL A 176 11.90 6.33 -26.27
CA VAL A 176 10.72 6.72 -27.03
C VAL A 176 10.25 8.10 -26.58
N LEU A 177 10.21 9.05 -27.50
CA LEU A 177 9.53 10.33 -27.33
C LEU A 177 8.21 10.30 -28.11
N SER A 178 7.09 10.27 -27.40
CA SER A 178 5.77 10.08 -27.98
C SER A 178 4.84 11.28 -27.78
N TYR A 179 4.38 11.82 -28.90
CA TYR A 179 3.24 12.74 -28.97
C TYR A 179 2.01 12.11 -29.65
N ALA A 180 2.10 10.82 -30.01
CA ALA A 180 1.00 10.05 -30.56
C ALA A 180 -0.16 9.96 -29.56
N ARG A 181 -1.41 9.88 -30.04
CA ARG A 181 -2.60 9.80 -29.17
C ARG A 181 -2.66 8.50 -28.37
N ILE A 182 -2.30 7.37 -28.97
CA ILE A 182 -2.23 6.07 -28.31
C ILE A 182 -0.83 5.49 -28.50
N LEU A 183 -0.20 5.09 -27.40
CA LEU A 183 1.03 4.30 -27.39
C LEU A 183 0.78 2.96 -26.71
N GLU A 184 1.07 1.87 -27.41
CA GLU A 184 1.03 0.51 -26.89
C GLU A 184 2.44 -0.10 -26.86
N LEU A 185 2.80 -0.65 -25.70
CA LEU A 185 4.07 -1.32 -25.44
C LEU A 185 3.77 -2.77 -25.07
N ASP A 186 4.19 -3.73 -25.90
CA ASP A 186 3.78 -5.13 -25.76
C ASP A 186 4.96 -6.10 -25.91
N GLY A 187 5.33 -6.83 -24.85
CA GLY A 187 6.50 -7.72 -24.90
C GLY A 187 7.81 -6.98 -25.19
N ILE A 188 7.86 -5.68 -24.91
CA ILE A 188 8.99 -4.79 -25.23
C ILE A 188 10.00 -4.77 -24.08
N THR A 189 11.29 -4.62 -24.40
CA THR A 189 12.33 -4.22 -23.44
C THR A 189 12.81 -2.80 -23.75
N ILE A 190 12.79 -1.89 -22.78
CA ILE A 190 13.28 -0.51 -22.90
C ILE A 190 14.39 -0.32 -21.88
N SER A 191 15.63 -0.29 -22.36
CA SER A 191 16.80 -0.46 -21.49
C SER A 191 17.91 0.54 -21.75
N GLY A 192 18.51 1.11 -20.70
CA GLY A 192 19.75 1.89 -20.84
C GLY A 192 19.58 3.17 -21.66
N ASN A 193 18.42 3.82 -21.60
CA ASN A 193 18.16 5.08 -22.29
C ASN A 193 18.25 6.27 -21.32
N THR A 194 18.58 7.45 -21.84
CA THR A 194 18.78 8.66 -21.02
C THR A 194 18.00 9.87 -21.56
N ALA A 195 17.34 10.63 -20.69
CA ALA A 195 16.72 11.91 -21.06
C ALA A 195 17.18 13.01 -20.08
N ASP A 196 17.57 14.18 -20.57
CA ASP A 196 18.02 15.24 -19.66
C ASP A 196 16.87 15.82 -18.82
N HIS A 197 15.61 15.71 -19.28
CA HIS A 197 14.44 16.21 -18.56
C HIS A 197 13.58 15.09 -17.98
N SER A 198 12.89 14.28 -18.79
CA SER A 198 11.88 13.32 -18.29
C SER A 198 11.70 12.14 -19.22
N GLY A 199 11.28 10.99 -18.68
CA GLY A 199 11.05 9.77 -19.46
C GLY A 199 12.34 9.22 -20.04
N GLY A 200 13.26 8.76 -19.19
CA GLY A 200 14.55 8.24 -19.64
C GLY A 200 14.37 7.12 -20.68
N GLY A 201 13.47 6.19 -20.38
CA GLY A 201 12.99 5.17 -21.33
C GLY A 201 11.92 5.74 -22.25
N VAL A 202 10.79 6.17 -21.70
CA VAL A 202 9.64 6.68 -22.47
C VAL A 202 9.13 7.99 -21.90
N TRP A 203 8.89 8.95 -22.78
CA TRP A 203 8.04 10.10 -22.49
C TRP A 203 6.80 10.05 -23.37
N HIS A 204 5.61 10.05 -22.77
CA HIS A 204 4.33 10.08 -23.47
C HIS A 204 3.50 11.28 -23.03
N ASP A 205 3.31 12.23 -23.94
CA ASP A 205 2.51 13.44 -23.73
C ASP A 205 1.73 13.73 -25.03
N PRO A 206 0.55 13.13 -25.20
CA PRO A 206 -0.18 13.17 -26.46
C PRO A 206 -0.61 14.61 -26.79
N ALA A 207 -0.42 15.01 -28.05
CA ALA A 207 -0.84 16.32 -28.52
C ALA A 207 -2.37 16.41 -28.78
N LEU A 208 -3.03 15.26 -28.89
CA LEU A 208 -4.47 15.13 -29.14
C LEU A 208 -5.20 14.70 -27.85
N PRO A 209 -6.44 15.15 -27.62
CA PRO A 209 -7.27 14.67 -26.51
C PRO A 209 -7.52 13.16 -26.56
N GLY A 210 -7.76 12.56 -25.39
CA GLY A 210 -7.99 11.11 -25.28
C GLY A 210 -6.70 10.31 -25.41
N GLY A 211 -5.63 10.80 -24.78
CA GLY A 211 -4.33 10.15 -24.66
C GLY A 211 -4.42 8.80 -23.98
N VAL A 212 -3.66 7.79 -24.45
CA VAL A 212 -3.62 6.46 -23.83
C VAL A 212 -2.21 5.89 -23.89
N LEU A 213 -1.74 5.38 -22.75
CA LEU A 213 -0.58 4.50 -22.66
C LEU A 213 -1.01 3.12 -22.16
N LEU A 214 -0.74 2.08 -22.96
CA LEU A 214 -0.91 0.69 -22.58
C LEU A 214 0.44 -0.01 -22.50
N GLY A 215 0.74 -0.65 -21.38
CA GLY A 215 1.93 -1.50 -21.20
C GLY A 215 1.52 -2.93 -20.84
N ARG A 216 2.01 -3.91 -21.60
CA ARG A 216 1.80 -5.34 -21.36
C ARG A 216 3.12 -6.10 -21.49
N ASP A 217 3.38 -7.00 -20.55
CA ASP A 217 4.52 -7.93 -20.60
C ASP A 217 5.86 -7.22 -20.89
N CYS A 218 6.03 -6.02 -20.33
CA CYS A 218 7.10 -5.10 -20.70
C CYS A 218 8.20 -5.04 -19.64
N VAL A 219 9.44 -4.83 -20.07
CA VAL A 219 10.59 -4.59 -19.18
C VAL A 219 11.14 -3.19 -19.42
N VAL A 220 11.15 -2.35 -18.40
CA VAL A 220 11.69 -1.00 -18.43
C VAL A 220 12.79 -0.92 -17.39
N ASN A 221 14.05 -0.92 -17.82
CA ASN A 221 15.17 -1.01 -16.87
C ASN A 221 16.38 -0.13 -17.17
N ALA A 222 17.11 0.25 -16.13
CA ALA A 222 18.36 1.01 -16.24
C ALA A 222 18.22 2.32 -17.05
N ASN A 223 17.03 2.93 -17.06
CA ASN A 223 16.81 4.22 -17.73
C ASN A 223 17.00 5.37 -16.75
N VAL A 224 17.51 6.50 -17.25
CA VAL A 224 17.87 7.67 -16.43
C VAL A 224 17.23 8.94 -16.97
N ALA A 225 16.63 9.74 -16.08
CA ALA A 225 16.07 11.06 -16.43
C ALA A 225 16.45 12.17 -15.44
N GLY A 226 16.22 13.43 -15.81
CA GLY A 226 16.23 14.57 -14.88
C GLY A 226 17.62 15.10 -14.52
N ARG A 227 18.50 15.26 -15.52
CA ARG A 227 19.86 15.81 -15.36
C ARG A 227 19.97 17.33 -15.59
N ALA A 228 18.89 17.95 -16.09
CA ALA A 228 18.88 19.39 -16.43
C ALA A 228 17.74 20.17 -15.76
N THR A 229 16.67 19.50 -15.34
CA THR A 229 15.51 20.10 -14.67
C THR A 229 14.89 19.10 -13.71
N ASN A 230 13.89 19.54 -12.95
CA ASN A 230 13.03 18.62 -12.22
C ASN A 230 12.40 17.62 -13.21
N GLY A 231 12.71 16.34 -13.03
CA GLY A 231 12.35 15.26 -13.94
C GLY A 231 11.17 14.44 -13.49
N LEU A 232 10.58 13.71 -14.43
CA LEU A 232 9.49 12.76 -14.20
C LEU A 232 9.81 11.46 -14.92
N GLY A 233 9.75 10.34 -14.22
CA GLY A 233 9.84 9.04 -14.87
C GLY A 233 11.27 8.74 -15.32
N GLY A 234 12.05 8.04 -14.49
CA GLY A 234 13.33 7.50 -14.93
C GLY A 234 13.11 6.46 -16.04
N GLY A 235 12.18 5.53 -15.79
CA GLY A 235 11.68 4.57 -16.76
C GLY A 235 10.69 5.23 -17.72
N ILE A 236 9.49 5.51 -17.24
CA ILE A 236 8.39 6.09 -18.04
C ILE A 236 7.84 7.34 -17.34
N GLY A 237 7.74 8.44 -18.09
CA GLY A 237 6.99 9.63 -17.71
C GLY A 237 5.77 9.84 -18.61
N VAL A 238 4.60 10.11 -18.02
CA VAL A 238 3.33 10.24 -18.74
C VAL A 238 2.57 11.50 -18.29
N ARG A 239 1.97 12.19 -19.26
CA ARG A 239 0.99 13.26 -19.04
C ARG A 239 -0.26 13.09 -19.90
N ASN A 240 -1.35 13.74 -19.50
CA ASN A 240 -2.59 13.91 -20.29
C ASN A 240 -3.15 12.60 -20.88
N SER A 241 -3.03 11.49 -20.15
CA SER A 241 -3.36 10.15 -20.67
C SER A 241 -4.18 9.33 -19.70
N ALA A 242 -4.85 8.30 -20.22
CA ALA A 242 -5.27 7.14 -19.45
C ALA A 242 -4.16 6.09 -19.49
N ILE A 243 -3.79 5.54 -18.33
CA ILE A 243 -2.70 4.57 -18.20
C ILE A 243 -3.24 3.23 -17.72
N SER A 244 -2.82 2.15 -18.39
CA SER A 244 -2.97 0.78 -17.93
C SER A 244 -1.66 0.01 -18.10
N ILE A 245 -1.15 -0.56 -17.02
CA ILE A 245 0.10 -1.32 -16.98
C ILE A 245 -0.20 -2.71 -16.42
N ASN A 246 0.16 -3.75 -17.17
CA ASN A 246 -0.08 -5.13 -16.79
C ASN A 246 1.17 -5.98 -17.02
N ALA A 247 1.53 -6.80 -16.03
CA ALA A 247 2.63 -7.75 -16.12
C ALA A 247 3.97 -7.11 -16.56
N CYS A 248 4.22 -5.86 -16.17
CA CYS A 248 5.44 -5.15 -16.52
C CYS A 248 6.44 -5.09 -15.36
N ALA A 249 7.72 -4.97 -15.67
CA ALA A 249 8.81 -4.82 -14.72
C ALA A 249 9.55 -3.50 -14.91
N PHE A 250 9.55 -2.65 -13.88
CA PHE A 250 10.31 -1.40 -13.79
C PHE A 250 11.49 -1.62 -12.84
N VAL A 251 12.70 -1.71 -13.37
CA VAL A 251 13.88 -2.15 -12.60
C VAL A 251 15.07 -1.21 -12.75
N ASP A 252 15.69 -0.80 -11.65
CA ASP A 252 16.92 0.01 -11.66
C ASP A 252 16.79 1.34 -12.45
N ASN A 253 15.59 1.93 -12.53
CA ASN A 253 15.41 3.21 -13.19
C ASN A 253 15.64 4.37 -12.21
N GLN A 254 16.19 5.48 -12.72
CA GLN A 254 16.55 6.63 -11.91
C GLN A 254 16.02 7.94 -12.49
N VAL A 255 15.51 8.81 -11.63
CA VAL A 255 15.15 10.18 -11.98
C VAL A 255 15.76 11.17 -10.99
N GLY A 256 16.19 12.32 -11.51
CA GLY A 256 16.87 13.36 -10.74
C GLY A 256 18.37 13.11 -10.61
N ASP A 257 19.08 14.16 -10.22
CA ASP A 257 20.53 14.14 -9.98
C ASP A 257 20.92 15.05 -8.80
N ALA A 258 22.22 15.30 -8.62
CA ALA A 258 22.72 16.08 -7.50
C ALA A 258 22.25 17.56 -7.48
N GLY A 259 21.74 18.10 -8.60
CA GLY A 259 21.28 19.48 -8.73
C GLY A 259 19.77 19.64 -9.00
N TYR A 260 19.09 18.59 -9.47
CA TYR A 260 17.70 18.64 -9.88
C TYR A 260 16.88 17.48 -9.31
N GLY A 261 15.64 17.77 -8.89
CA GLY A 261 14.76 16.74 -8.32
C GLY A 261 14.11 15.85 -9.36
N GLY A 262 13.55 14.73 -8.93
CA GLY A 262 12.90 13.80 -9.83
C GLY A 262 11.82 12.98 -9.13
N ASN A 263 10.63 12.90 -9.73
CA ASN A 263 9.55 12.07 -9.22
C ASN A 263 9.33 10.82 -10.09
N GLY A 264 9.02 9.68 -9.48
CA GLY A 264 8.76 8.43 -10.20
C GLY A 264 10.02 7.84 -10.83
N GLY A 265 10.88 7.18 -10.05
CA GLY A 265 12.08 6.53 -10.59
C GLY A 265 11.72 5.51 -11.67
N GLY A 266 10.76 4.63 -11.39
CA GLY A 266 10.20 3.69 -12.37
C GLY A 266 9.18 4.35 -13.29
N LEU A 267 8.04 4.77 -12.73
CA LEU A 267 6.90 5.34 -13.45
C LEU A 267 6.44 6.64 -12.79
N ALA A 268 6.32 7.71 -13.58
CA ALA A 268 5.70 8.96 -13.15
C ALA A 268 4.48 9.28 -14.02
N ILE A 269 3.35 9.53 -13.35
CA ILE A 269 2.08 9.87 -13.96
C ILE A 269 1.63 11.22 -13.41
N GLN A 270 1.35 12.17 -14.30
CA GLN A 270 0.82 13.49 -13.95
C GLN A 270 -0.37 13.85 -14.85
N GLN A 271 -1.35 14.57 -14.31
CA GLN A 271 -2.48 15.11 -15.08
C GLN A 271 -3.14 14.03 -15.95
N SER A 272 -3.31 12.85 -15.38
CA SER A 272 -3.63 11.62 -16.09
C SER A 272 -4.49 10.73 -15.21
N SER A 273 -5.26 9.83 -15.84
CA SER A 273 -6.03 8.81 -15.13
C SER A 273 -5.26 7.50 -15.05
N LEU A 274 -5.17 6.94 -13.85
CA LEU A 274 -4.54 5.64 -13.63
C LEU A 274 -5.61 4.55 -13.56
N THR A 275 -5.91 3.96 -14.71
CA THR A 275 -6.95 2.92 -14.81
C THR A 275 -6.51 1.59 -14.21
N GLY A 276 -5.21 1.30 -14.18
CA GLY A 276 -4.68 0.24 -13.34
C GLY A 276 -3.17 -0.05 -13.50
N VAL A 277 -2.55 -0.52 -12.42
CA VAL A 277 -1.26 -1.23 -12.45
C VAL A 277 -1.44 -2.59 -11.81
N VAL A 278 -1.24 -3.66 -12.59
CA VAL A 278 -1.60 -5.02 -12.17
C VAL A 278 -0.46 -6.00 -12.42
N ASP A 279 -0.23 -6.89 -11.46
CA ASP A 279 0.75 -7.99 -11.52
C ASP A 279 2.14 -7.50 -11.97
N SER A 280 2.53 -6.29 -11.57
CA SER A 280 3.74 -5.62 -12.04
C SER A 280 4.81 -5.49 -10.94
N LEU A 281 6.06 -5.33 -11.37
CA LEU A 281 7.23 -5.23 -10.50
C LEU A 281 7.81 -3.82 -10.54
N PHE A 282 8.08 -3.23 -9.38
CA PHE A 282 8.84 -1.98 -9.23
C PHE A 282 10.01 -2.25 -8.30
N VAL A 283 11.21 -2.42 -8.85
CA VAL A 283 12.38 -2.87 -8.09
C VAL A 283 13.57 -1.93 -8.27
N ASN A 284 14.22 -1.55 -7.16
CA ASN A 284 15.47 -0.76 -7.15
C ASN A 284 15.38 0.59 -7.88
N ASN A 285 14.20 1.17 -8.02
CA ASN A 285 14.06 2.46 -8.69
C ASN A 285 14.35 3.61 -7.71
N THR A 286 14.93 4.70 -8.21
CA THR A 286 15.39 5.82 -7.40
C THR A 286 14.80 7.15 -7.89
N ALA A 287 14.25 7.93 -6.95
CA ALA A 287 13.77 9.30 -7.13
C ALA A 287 14.61 10.26 -6.26
N THR A 288 15.60 10.92 -6.86
CA THR A 288 16.49 11.87 -6.16
C THR A 288 15.81 13.22 -5.96
N TYR A 289 15.88 13.78 -4.75
CA TYR A 289 15.14 14.97 -4.28
C TYR A 289 13.64 15.00 -4.62
N GLY A 290 13.02 13.85 -4.84
CA GLY A 290 11.59 13.74 -5.16
C GLY A 290 10.91 12.54 -4.51
N SER A 291 9.71 12.24 -4.98
CA SER A 291 8.80 11.25 -4.38
C SER A 291 8.52 10.09 -5.33
N GLY A 292 8.12 8.95 -4.78
CA GLY A 292 7.73 7.78 -5.57
C GLY A 292 8.93 7.11 -6.23
N GLY A 293 9.80 6.45 -5.46
CA GLY A 293 10.98 5.79 -6.03
C GLY A 293 10.58 4.78 -7.11
N GLY A 294 9.59 3.93 -6.81
CA GLY A 294 8.97 3.03 -7.78
C GLY A 294 7.96 3.74 -8.67
N LEU A 295 6.87 4.24 -8.07
CA LEU A 295 5.76 4.88 -8.77
C LEU A 295 5.40 6.22 -8.13
N HIS A 296 5.21 7.24 -8.97
CA HIS A 296 4.64 8.52 -8.60
C HIS A 296 3.36 8.78 -9.40
N PHE A 297 2.27 9.06 -8.71
CA PHE A 297 1.01 9.47 -9.31
C PHE A 297 0.51 10.77 -8.67
N GLU A 298 0.19 11.74 -9.53
CA GLU A 298 -0.47 12.99 -9.15
C GLU A 298 -1.63 13.23 -10.12
N GLY A 299 -2.84 13.16 -9.59
CA GLY A 299 -4.07 13.27 -10.38
C GLY A 299 -5.23 13.85 -9.58
N SER A 300 -6.32 14.14 -10.29
CA SER A 300 -7.58 14.61 -9.72
C SER A 300 -8.73 13.80 -10.32
N GLU A 301 -8.60 12.48 -10.26
CA GLU A 301 -9.38 11.51 -11.01
C GLU A 301 -10.08 10.53 -10.08
N SER A 302 -11.26 10.07 -10.49
CA SER A 302 -12.17 9.36 -9.59
C SER A 302 -11.76 7.93 -9.25
N GLN A 303 -10.79 7.33 -9.96
CA GLN A 303 -10.45 5.93 -9.76
C GLN A 303 -8.97 5.62 -9.97
N VAL A 304 -8.37 4.88 -9.02
CA VAL A 304 -7.02 4.32 -9.10
C VAL A 304 -7.08 2.85 -8.66
N TYR A 305 -6.49 1.96 -9.46
CA TYR A 305 -6.47 0.52 -9.19
C TYR A 305 -5.03 -0.03 -9.18
N LEU A 306 -4.59 -0.60 -8.05
CA LEU A 306 -3.31 -1.28 -7.92
C LEU A 306 -3.56 -2.70 -7.38
N ALA A 307 -3.18 -3.73 -8.13
CA ALA A 307 -3.40 -5.10 -7.68
C ALA A 307 -2.25 -6.07 -7.99
N GLY A 308 -1.89 -6.93 -7.02
CA GLY A 308 -0.93 -8.00 -7.23
C GLY A 308 0.50 -7.52 -7.51
N ASN A 309 0.83 -6.28 -7.16
CA ASN A 309 2.14 -5.71 -7.48
C ASN A 309 3.18 -6.01 -6.42
N PHE A 310 4.44 -6.12 -6.85
CA PHE A 310 5.59 -6.25 -5.97
C PHE A 310 6.50 -5.03 -6.09
N ILE A 311 6.55 -4.23 -5.03
CA ILE A 311 7.26 -2.96 -4.95
C ILE A 311 8.37 -3.10 -3.93
N SER A 312 9.62 -3.21 -4.38
CA SER A 312 10.73 -3.52 -3.50
C SER A 312 12.02 -2.73 -3.72
N ASN A 313 12.72 -2.41 -2.63
CA ASN A 313 14.03 -1.75 -2.66
C ASN A 313 14.06 -0.41 -3.42
N ASN A 314 12.92 0.27 -3.52
CA ASN A 314 12.87 1.58 -4.15
C ASN A 314 13.26 2.68 -3.15
N LEU A 315 13.86 3.76 -3.66
CA LEU A 315 14.38 4.86 -2.87
C LEU A 315 13.76 6.20 -3.33
N ALA A 316 13.27 6.99 -2.39
CA ALA A 316 12.87 8.39 -2.63
C ALA A 316 13.46 9.32 -1.56
N ASP A 317 13.95 10.50 -1.94
CA ASP A 317 14.45 11.46 -0.94
C ASP A 317 13.32 12.20 -0.19
N LEU A 318 12.14 12.30 -0.80
CA LEU A 318 10.98 12.89 -0.14
C LEU A 318 10.07 11.78 0.40
N ARG A 319 8.95 11.52 -0.29
CA ARG A 319 7.88 10.65 0.20
C ARG A 319 7.66 9.44 -0.69
N GLY A 320 7.16 8.36 -0.12
CA GLY A 320 6.77 7.19 -0.90
C GLY A 320 7.97 6.52 -1.56
N GLY A 321 8.85 5.92 -0.76
CA GLY A 321 10.03 5.21 -1.29
C GLY A 321 9.62 4.19 -2.35
N GLY A 322 8.58 3.40 -2.06
CA GLY A 322 7.90 2.54 -3.04
C GLY A 322 6.97 3.35 -3.94
N ILE A 323 5.84 3.79 -3.38
CA ILE A 323 4.80 4.52 -4.12
C ILE A 323 4.45 5.83 -3.42
N TYR A 324 4.32 6.89 -4.22
CA TYR A 324 3.64 8.13 -3.86
C TYR A 324 2.37 8.29 -4.69
N LEU A 325 1.21 8.37 -4.03
CA LEU A 325 -0.08 8.69 -4.64
C LEU A 325 -0.61 10.00 -4.05
N ASP A 326 -0.97 10.93 -4.92
CA ASP A 326 -1.65 12.16 -4.55
C ASP A 326 -2.91 12.30 -5.42
N GLU A 327 -4.04 12.02 -4.79
CA GLU A 327 -5.36 12.22 -5.37
C GLU A 327 -6.06 13.27 -4.50
N GLN A 328 -6.14 14.50 -5.00
CA GLN A 328 -6.91 15.54 -4.34
C GLN A 328 -8.05 15.94 -5.25
N THR A 329 -9.23 15.36 -5.00
CA THR A 329 -10.46 15.78 -5.68
C THR A 329 -10.66 17.30 -5.54
N GLN A 330 -10.79 17.99 -6.67
CA GLN A 330 -11.16 19.40 -6.68
C GLN A 330 -12.67 19.56 -6.39
N ALA A 331 -13.07 20.72 -5.86
CA ALA A 331 -14.48 21.01 -5.60
C ALA A 331 -15.33 20.84 -6.89
N GLY A 332 -16.33 19.96 -6.85
CA GLY A 332 -17.20 19.66 -7.98
C GLY A 332 -16.76 18.47 -8.86
N GLN A 333 -15.67 17.79 -8.51
CA GLN A 333 -15.28 16.50 -9.10
C GLN A 333 -15.93 15.33 -8.34
N ASN A 334 -15.96 14.17 -9.00
CA ASN A 334 -16.39 12.93 -8.37
C ASN A 334 -15.43 12.54 -7.21
N PRO A 335 -15.92 11.81 -6.20
CA PRO A 335 -15.08 11.32 -5.11
C PRO A 335 -13.96 10.40 -5.61
N ALA A 336 -12.83 10.42 -4.91
CA ALA A 336 -11.70 9.52 -5.16
C ALA A 336 -12.06 8.08 -4.78
N VAL A 337 -11.77 7.10 -5.63
CA VAL A 337 -11.89 5.67 -5.31
C VAL A 337 -10.55 4.99 -5.56
N LEU A 338 -9.84 4.63 -4.49
CA LEU A 338 -8.53 3.99 -4.57
C LEU A 338 -8.64 2.54 -4.10
N GLU A 339 -8.34 1.59 -4.98
CA GLU A 339 -8.36 0.16 -4.67
C GLU A 339 -6.94 -0.41 -4.72
N LEU A 340 -6.43 -0.87 -3.57
CA LEU A 340 -5.09 -1.43 -3.40
C LEU A 340 -5.19 -2.87 -2.87
N LEU A 341 -5.15 -3.85 -3.77
CA LEU A 341 -5.44 -5.26 -3.48
C LEU A 341 -4.21 -6.15 -3.63
N ASP A 342 -3.82 -6.91 -2.61
CA ASP A 342 -2.72 -7.88 -2.64
C ASP A 342 -1.40 -7.28 -3.18
N ASN A 343 -1.05 -6.07 -2.72
CA ASN A 343 0.22 -5.42 -3.07
C ASN A 343 1.25 -5.62 -1.97
N ASP A 344 2.49 -5.90 -2.38
CA ASP A 344 3.62 -6.10 -1.49
C ASP A 344 4.59 -4.91 -1.57
N PHE A 345 4.75 -4.19 -0.47
CA PHE A 345 5.74 -3.13 -0.32
C PHE A 345 6.87 -3.62 0.58
N LEU A 346 8.02 -3.98 0.01
CA LEU A 346 9.13 -4.62 0.73
C LEU A 346 10.42 -3.81 0.67
N GLN A 347 11.00 -3.44 1.81
CA GLN A 347 12.34 -2.83 1.89
C GLN A 347 12.49 -1.52 1.11
N ASN A 348 11.40 -0.79 0.92
CA ASN A 348 11.48 0.54 0.30
C ASN A 348 11.89 1.58 1.33
N ARG A 349 12.59 2.61 0.87
CA ARG A 349 13.20 3.62 1.73
C ARG A 349 12.82 5.03 1.31
N SER A 350 12.50 5.87 2.28
CA SER A 350 12.38 7.31 2.07
C SER A 350 13.20 8.12 3.07
N TYR A 351 13.67 9.30 2.67
CA TYR A 351 14.32 10.22 3.62
C TYR A 351 13.33 11.07 4.40
N ALA A 352 12.15 11.41 3.87
CA ALA A 352 11.17 12.25 4.57
C ALA A 352 10.03 11.46 5.23
N ALA A 353 9.21 10.71 4.49
CA ALA A 353 8.07 9.95 5.04
C ALA A 353 7.58 8.85 4.08
N GLY A 354 6.81 7.87 4.54
CA GLY A 354 6.18 6.92 3.62
C GLY A 354 7.21 5.97 2.99
N GLY A 355 7.95 5.19 3.78
CA GLY A 355 9.01 4.33 3.25
C GLY A 355 8.51 3.41 2.12
N GLY A 356 7.41 2.70 2.37
CA GLY A 356 6.73 1.86 1.38
C GLY A 356 5.69 2.62 0.56
N LEU A 357 4.77 3.28 1.27
CA LEU A 357 3.61 3.94 0.70
C LEU A 357 3.44 5.33 1.32
N SER A 358 3.21 6.32 0.48
CA SER A 358 2.69 7.63 0.83
C SER A 358 1.45 7.89 0.00
N LEU A 359 0.30 8.10 0.65
CA LEU A 359 -0.97 8.34 0.00
C LEU A 359 -1.61 9.61 0.56
N ILE A 360 -1.98 10.52 -0.31
CA ILE A 360 -2.74 11.73 0.00
C ILE A 360 -4.05 11.65 -0.76
N ALA A 361 -5.18 11.76 -0.05
CA ALA A 361 -6.52 11.64 -0.61
C ALA A 361 -7.46 12.75 -0.14
N GLY A 362 -8.23 13.30 -1.08
CA GLY A 362 -9.42 14.12 -0.82
C GLY A 362 -10.68 13.28 -0.58
N PRO A 363 -11.86 13.89 -0.54
CA PRO A 363 -13.12 13.18 -0.30
C PRO A 363 -13.34 11.96 -1.20
N GLY A 364 -13.69 10.83 -0.61
CA GLY A 364 -13.74 9.57 -1.35
C GLY A 364 -13.67 8.33 -0.46
N ARG A 365 -13.20 7.22 -1.05
CA ARG A 365 -13.00 5.94 -0.37
C ARG A 365 -11.70 5.30 -0.81
N ILE A 366 -11.03 4.65 0.13
CA ILE A 366 -9.87 3.81 -0.10
C ILE A 366 -10.18 2.40 0.40
N ASP A 367 -10.01 1.43 -0.48
CA ASP A 367 -10.12 0.00 -0.20
C ASP A 367 -8.74 -0.65 -0.25
N LEU A 368 -8.21 -1.04 0.91
CA LEU A 368 -6.99 -1.85 1.00
C LEU A 368 -7.36 -3.27 1.40
N SER A 369 -7.01 -4.25 0.58
CA SER A 369 -7.24 -5.66 0.94
C SER A 369 -6.00 -6.50 0.78
N ASP A 370 -5.67 -7.30 1.80
CA ASP A 370 -4.60 -8.29 1.77
C ASP A 370 -3.20 -7.76 1.40
N SER A 371 -3.02 -6.43 1.35
CA SER A 371 -1.76 -5.77 1.03
C SER A 371 -0.79 -5.79 2.23
N ARG A 372 0.51 -5.82 1.95
CA ARG A 372 1.56 -5.97 2.97
C ARG A 372 2.60 -4.86 2.89
N LEU A 373 2.88 -4.21 4.03
CA LEU A 373 3.95 -3.23 4.19
C LEU A 373 5.04 -3.84 5.08
N LEU A 374 6.13 -4.29 4.47
CA LEU A 374 7.16 -5.09 5.12
C LEU A 374 8.52 -4.41 5.05
N GLU A 375 9.20 -4.28 6.19
CA GLU A 375 10.61 -3.87 6.25
C GLU A 375 10.90 -2.50 5.59
N ASN A 376 9.90 -1.63 5.46
CA ASN A 376 10.09 -0.31 4.86
C ASN A 376 10.68 0.67 5.88
N GLN A 377 11.46 1.63 5.39
CA GLN A 377 12.16 2.58 6.24
C GLN A 377 11.86 4.03 5.86
N SER A 378 11.50 4.86 6.85
CA SER A 378 11.59 6.32 6.75
C SER A 378 12.66 6.86 7.69
N ILE A 379 13.64 7.58 7.13
CA ILE A 379 14.85 7.98 7.87
C ILE A 379 14.58 9.15 8.82
N ASN A 380 13.83 10.17 8.39
CA ASN A 380 13.63 11.39 9.18
C ASN A 380 12.17 11.66 9.54
N GLY A 381 11.23 10.81 9.14
CA GLY A 381 9.82 11.02 9.46
C GLY A 381 9.08 9.72 9.64
N ALA A 382 7.83 9.71 9.20
CA ALA A 382 6.85 8.69 9.53
C ALA A 382 6.94 7.44 8.63
N GLY A 383 6.48 6.29 9.14
CA GLY A 383 6.55 4.96 8.50
C GLY A 383 5.83 4.88 7.14
N GLY A 384 4.79 4.07 6.99
CA GLY A 384 3.81 4.27 5.92
C GLY A 384 3.03 5.57 6.19
N GLU A 385 2.73 6.39 5.18
CA GLU A 385 2.01 7.65 5.38
C GLU A 385 0.68 7.66 4.63
N LEU A 386 -0.39 7.98 5.35
CA LEU A 386 -1.72 8.27 4.79
C LEU A 386 -2.18 9.66 5.27
N GLN A 387 -2.62 10.50 4.34
CA GLN A 387 -3.20 11.82 4.63
C GLN A 387 -4.58 11.90 4.01
N LEU A 388 -5.62 11.76 4.84
CA LEU A 388 -7.00 11.57 4.42
C LEU A 388 -7.87 12.74 4.90
N THR A 389 -8.63 13.34 3.99
CA THR A 389 -9.58 14.43 4.31
C THR A 389 -10.91 14.14 3.64
N GLY A 390 -11.93 13.78 4.42
CA GLY A 390 -13.21 13.33 3.86
C GLY A 390 -13.15 11.97 3.18
N THR A 391 -12.04 11.24 3.32
CA THR A 391 -11.80 9.95 2.67
C THR A 391 -12.01 8.80 3.66
N ASP A 392 -12.99 7.95 3.40
CA ASP A 392 -13.18 6.72 4.17
C ASP A 392 -12.09 5.70 3.83
N LEU A 393 -11.58 4.99 4.83
CA LEU A 393 -10.59 3.93 4.66
C LEU A 393 -11.16 2.62 5.17
N ASP A 394 -11.24 1.63 4.29
CA ASP A 394 -11.52 0.24 4.65
C ASP A 394 -10.27 -0.61 4.37
N TRP A 395 -9.58 -1.05 5.42
CA TRP A 395 -8.44 -1.96 5.31
C TRP A 395 -8.77 -3.33 5.91
N PHE A 396 -8.84 -4.32 5.02
CA PHE A 396 -9.16 -5.70 5.35
C PHE A 396 -7.99 -6.64 5.06
N GLY A 397 -7.51 -7.36 6.08
CA GLY A 397 -6.46 -8.36 5.86
C GLY A 397 -5.09 -7.76 5.55
N GLY A 398 -4.08 -8.61 5.54
CA GLY A 398 -2.68 -8.24 5.27
C GLY A 398 -1.85 -7.99 6.53
N SER A 399 -0.66 -7.43 6.34
CA SER A 399 0.30 -7.24 7.43
C SER A 399 1.16 -6.01 7.26
N ILE A 400 1.36 -5.28 8.35
CA ILE A 400 2.29 -4.17 8.45
C ILE A 400 3.35 -4.59 9.47
N SER A 401 4.55 -4.89 9.00
CA SER A 401 5.57 -5.46 9.88
C SER A 401 6.99 -5.06 9.61
N SER A 402 7.79 -5.01 10.68
CA SER A 402 9.22 -4.73 10.63
C SER A 402 9.57 -3.39 9.96
N ASN A 403 8.61 -2.47 9.89
CA ASN A 403 8.86 -1.14 9.37
C ASN A 403 9.55 -0.28 10.43
N LEU A 404 10.42 0.61 9.96
CA LEU A 404 11.21 1.50 10.81
C LEU A 404 10.98 2.96 10.42
N ALA A 405 10.57 3.77 11.38
CA ALA A 405 10.41 5.20 11.23
C ALA A 405 11.20 5.92 12.33
N SER A 406 11.85 7.04 11.97
CA SER A 406 12.43 7.93 13.01
C SER A 406 11.36 8.75 13.71
N GLY A 407 10.28 9.10 13.00
CA GLY A 407 9.14 9.86 13.52
C GLY A 407 8.00 8.97 14.04
N PHE A 408 6.76 9.45 13.89
CA PHE A 408 5.54 8.78 14.33
C PHE A 408 5.17 7.60 13.43
N GLY A 409 4.43 6.63 13.97
CA GLY A 409 3.82 5.58 13.17
C GLY A 409 4.87 4.68 12.52
N GLY A 410 5.54 3.84 13.31
CA GLY A 410 6.60 2.96 12.81
C GLY A 410 6.13 2.10 11.63
N GLY A 411 4.94 1.52 11.77
CA GLY A 411 4.20 0.86 10.69
C GLY A 411 3.45 1.85 9.81
N LEU A 412 2.51 2.57 10.41
CA LEU A 412 1.61 3.49 9.72
C LEU A 412 1.44 4.79 10.51
N TYR A 413 1.48 5.91 9.80
CA TYR A 413 1.12 7.23 10.28
C TYR A 413 -0.02 7.78 9.45
N LEU A 414 -1.12 8.07 10.12
CA LEU A 414 -2.34 8.53 9.51
C LEU A 414 -2.67 9.93 10.02
N ARG A 415 -2.79 10.87 9.09
CA ARG A 415 -3.43 12.15 9.37
C ARG A 415 -4.81 12.16 8.75
N SER A 416 -5.83 12.32 9.59
CA SER A 416 -7.22 12.10 9.20
C SER A 416 -8.13 13.22 9.66
N SER A 417 -9.14 13.58 8.87
CA SER A 417 -10.26 14.43 9.29
C SER A 417 -11.54 14.08 8.53
N ASP A 418 -12.67 14.09 9.24
CA ASP A 418 -14.02 13.98 8.69
C ASP A 418 -14.25 12.68 7.88
N ASN A 419 -13.82 11.54 8.44
CA ASN A 419 -13.90 10.23 7.78
C ASN A 419 -14.12 9.05 8.74
N ALA A 420 -14.53 7.92 8.16
CA ALA A 420 -14.56 6.62 8.83
C ALA A 420 -13.31 5.78 8.50
N LEU A 421 -12.73 5.17 9.53
CA LEU A 421 -11.55 4.32 9.40
C LEU A 421 -11.84 2.91 9.92
N THR A 422 -11.68 1.90 9.07
CA THR A 422 -11.88 0.49 9.43
C THR A 422 -10.60 -0.30 9.20
N PHE A 423 -10.15 -1.00 10.23
CA PHE A 423 -9.03 -1.95 10.19
C PHE A 423 -9.55 -3.32 10.68
N ASP A 424 -9.71 -4.27 9.77
CA ASP A 424 -10.25 -5.61 10.06
C ASP A 424 -9.21 -6.67 9.68
N ARG A 425 -8.95 -7.63 10.57
CA ARG A 425 -8.07 -8.77 10.29
C ARG A 425 -6.66 -8.37 9.88
N LEU A 426 -6.12 -7.35 10.53
CA LEU A 426 -4.76 -6.89 10.28
C LEU A 426 -3.75 -7.43 11.30
N ALA A 427 -2.53 -7.66 10.82
CA ALA A 427 -1.39 -7.96 11.67
C ALA A 427 -0.40 -6.78 11.67
N PHE A 428 -0.24 -6.13 12.82
CA PHE A 428 0.78 -5.11 13.04
C PHE A 428 1.87 -5.67 13.95
N PHE A 429 3.08 -5.89 13.45
CA PHE A 429 4.12 -6.45 14.31
C PHE A 429 5.55 -6.04 14.04
N SER A 430 6.34 -5.99 15.11
CA SER A 430 7.77 -5.64 15.06
C SER A 430 8.04 -4.29 14.37
N ASN A 431 7.07 -3.38 14.34
CA ASN A 431 7.25 -2.05 13.80
C ASN A 431 7.86 -1.13 14.86
N GLN A 432 8.69 -0.19 14.42
CA GLN A 432 9.47 0.67 15.31
C GLN A 432 9.39 2.15 14.93
N ALA A 433 9.06 2.98 15.91
CA ALA A 433 9.16 4.44 15.86
C ALA A 433 10.24 4.93 16.85
N ASP A 434 11.41 5.35 16.36
CA ASP A 434 12.58 5.62 17.23
C ASP A 434 12.42 6.85 18.13
N ASN A 435 11.86 7.93 17.59
CA ASN A 435 11.69 9.20 18.31
C ASN A 435 10.22 9.68 18.32
N GLY A 436 9.31 8.87 17.77
CA GLY A 436 7.88 9.16 17.71
C GLY A 436 7.04 8.21 18.53
N CYS A 437 5.73 8.43 18.48
CA CYS A 437 4.76 7.56 19.12
C CYS A 437 4.04 6.66 18.10
N GLY A 438 3.46 5.56 18.58
CA GLY A 438 2.73 4.61 17.74
C GLY A 438 3.68 3.72 16.95
N GLY A 439 4.19 2.65 17.56
CA GLY A 439 5.11 1.74 16.88
C GLY A 439 4.42 1.05 15.70
N ALA A 440 3.18 0.60 15.91
CA ALA A 440 2.32 0.08 14.84
C ALA A 440 1.61 1.21 14.08
N LEU A 441 0.86 2.05 14.80
CA LEU A 441 -0.02 3.06 14.22
C LEU A 441 0.02 4.33 15.05
N SER A 442 0.16 5.48 14.39
CA SER A 442 -0.10 6.79 15.00
C SER A 442 -1.14 7.55 14.19
N ILE A 443 -2.14 8.10 14.87
CA ILE A 443 -3.23 8.89 14.27
C ILE A 443 -3.26 10.28 14.87
N LEU A 444 -3.20 11.27 13.98
CA LEU A 444 -3.31 12.70 14.30
C LEU A 444 -4.37 13.37 13.41
N PRO A 445 -4.95 14.51 13.85
CA PRO A 445 -5.87 15.28 13.02
C PRO A 445 -5.12 15.99 11.87
N GLN A 446 -5.75 16.07 10.69
CA GLN A 446 -5.16 16.74 9.51
C GLN A 446 -5.44 18.25 9.48
N LEU A 447 -6.66 18.69 9.81
CA LEU A 447 -7.10 20.10 9.70
C LEU A 447 -7.77 20.59 10.97
N ALA A 448 -7.41 21.79 11.44
CA ALA A 448 -8.10 22.50 12.54
C ALA A 448 -8.37 21.66 13.80
N LEU A 449 -7.55 20.63 14.03
CA LEU A 449 -7.70 19.60 15.06
C LEU A 449 -8.93 18.67 14.89
N SER A 450 -9.65 18.69 13.76
CA SER A 450 -10.70 17.71 13.40
C SER A 450 -10.05 16.35 13.10
N GLY A 451 -10.46 15.31 13.83
CA GLY A 451 -10.03 13.92 13.63
C GLY A 451 -11.03 13.12 12.78
N PRO A 452 -10.86 11.78 12.69
CA PRO A 452 -11.87 10.90 12.10
C PRO A 452 -13.18 10.92 12.91
N ASP A 453 -14.31 10.72 12.22
CA ASP A 453 -15.63 10.58 12.83
C ASP A 453 -15.77 9.24 13.55
N SER A 454 -15.16 8.18 13.01
CA SER A 454 -15.11 6.87 13.64
C SER A 454 -13.83 6.12 13.28
N MET A 455 -13.39 5.28 14.22
CA MET A 455 -12.30 4.34 13.99
C MET A 455 -12.68 2.99 14.56
N VAL A 456 -12.64 1.95 13.74
CA VAL A 456 -12.85 0.56 14.13
C VAL A 456 -11.59 -0.22 13.87
N VAL A 457 -11.09 -0.91 14.89
CA VAL A 457 -10.06 -1.95 14.76
C VAL A 457 -10.65 -3.23 15.29
N GLN A 458 -10.79 -4.22 14.43
CA GLN A 458 -11.40 -5.48 14.82
C GLN A 458 -10.65 -6.70 14.34
N ASP A 459 -10.82 -7.79 15.09
CA ASP A 459 -10.29 -9.11 14.74
C ASP A 459 -8.80 -9.03 14.34
N SER A 460 -8.00 -8.19 14.99
CA SER A 460 -6.64 -7.87 14.58
C SER A 460 -5.60 -8.26 15.64
N VAL A 461 -4.36 -8.44 15.20
CA VAL A 461 -3.22 -8.81 16.06
C VAL A 461 -2.18 -7.70 16.01
N ILE A 462 -1.90 -7.11 17.16
CA ILE A 462 -0.95 -6.01 17.30
C ILE A 462 0.10 -6.42 18.32
N PHE A 463 1.28 -6.85 17.87
CA PHE A 463 2.28 -7.40 18.77
C PHE A 463 3.72 -6.99 18.51
N ASP A 464 4.54 -6.94 19.57
CA ASP A 464 5.98 -6.66 19.47
C ASP A 464 6.31 -5.32 18.78
N ASN A 465 5.40 -4.35 18.79
CA ASN A 465 5.69 -3.02 18.25
C ASN A 465 6.38 -2.16 19.32
N SER A 466 7.24 -1.24 18.90
CA SER A 466 7.93 -0.34 19.81
C SER A 466 7.93 1.11 19.36
N ALA A 467 7.82 2.01 20.33
CA ALA A 467 7.87 3.45 20.10
C ALA A 467 8.38 4.19 21.35
N SER A 468 8.54 5.51 21.26
CA SER A 468 8.82 6.35 22.42
C SER A 468 7.61 6.42 23.37
N CYS A 469 6.39 6.52 22.83
CA CYS A 469 5.12 6.38 23.54
C CYS A 469 4.09 5.66 22.67
N GLY A 470 3.04 5.08 23.25
CA GLY A 470 2.08 4.29 22.47
C GLY A 470 2.78 3.16 21.73
N GLY A 471 3.39 2.22 22.46
CA GLY A 471 4.29 1.22 21.89
C GLY A 471 3.70 0.49 20.69
N ALA A 472 2.40 0.22 20.72
CA ALA A 472 1.64 -0.11 19.53
C ALA A 472 0.95 1.13 18.93
N PHE A 473 -0.08 1.66 19.60
CA PHE A 473 -0.95 2.69 19.03
C PHE A 473 -0.80 4.00 19.78
N ASP A 474 -0.68 5.08 19.01
CA ASP A 474 -0.78 6.47 19.45
C ASP A 474 -2.01 7.12 18.81
N LEU A 475 -2.96 7.53 19.64
CA LEU A 475 -4.27 8.01 19.22
C LEU A 475 -4.46 9.42 19.78
N PHE A 476 -4.05 10.43 19.01
CA PHE A 476 -4.13 11.83 19.40
C PHE A 476 -5.31 12.53 18.71
N LEU A 477 -6.41 12.70 19.44
CA LEU A 477 -7.71 13.20 18.95
C LEU A 477 -8.30 14.27 19.89
N PRO A 478 -7.70 15.47 19.98
CA PRO A 478 -7.99 16.43 21.05
C PRO A 478 -9.31 17.23 20.96
N THR A 479 -10.15 17.04 19.93
CA THR A 479 -11.36 17.89 19.68
C THR A 479 -12.70 17.22 20.00
N SER A 480 -13.77 18.02 19.93
CA SER A 480 -15.18 17.74 20.24
C SER A 480 -15.96 16.99 19.13
N ASN A 481 -15.31 16.40 18.14
CA ASN A 481 -16.02 15.47 17.26
C ASN A 481 -16.26 14.17 18.03
N PRO A 482 -17.44 13.54 17.93
CA PRO A 482 -17.72 12.27 18.59
C PRO A 482 -16.97 11.14 17.89
N SER A 483 -15.64 11.16 18.00
CA SER A 483 -14.78 10.09 17.55
C SER A 483 -15.07 8.86 18.40
N GLN A 484 -15.80 7.91 17.83
CA GLN A 484 -15.98 6.60 18.42
C GLN A 484 -14.82 5.72 17.97
N LEU A 485 -13.94 5.39 18.91
CA LEU A 485 -12.84 4.46 18.71
C LEU A 485 -13.24 3.11 19.29
N LEU A 486 -13.60 2.18 18.42
CA LEU A 486 -13.96 0.81 18.79
C LEU A 486 -12.80 -0.13 18.49
N LEU A 487 -12.18 -0.66 19.53
CA LEU A 487 -11.14 -1.68 19.44
C LEU A 487 -11.72 -3.01 19.94
N SER A 488 -12.17 -3.88 19.03
CA SER A 488 -12.92 -5.10 19.38
C SER A 488 -12.25 -6.40 18.92
N ALA A 489 -12.36 -7.49 19.70
CA ALA A 489 -11.87 -8.81 19.28
C ALA A 489 -10.37 -8.85 18.90
N ASN A 490 -9.55 -8.00 19.52
CA ASN A 490 -8.13 -7.85 19.18
C ASN A 490 -7.20 -8.53 20.18
N GLU A 491 -6.03 -8.94 19.70
CA GLU A 491 -4.87 -9.24 20.52
C GLU A 491 -3.89 -8.06 20.51
N TRP A 492 -3.46 -7.62 21.69
CA TRP A 492 -2.40 -6.62 21.86
C TRP A 492 -1.32 -7.19 22.76
N SER A 493 -0.23 -7.68 22.20
CA SER A 493 0.76 -8.43 22.98
C SER A 493 2.21 -7.93 22.85
N ALA A 494 2.94 -7.90 23.96
CA ALA A 494 4.38 -7.57 23.95
C ALA A 494 4.79 -6.22 23.33
N ASN A 495 3.87 -5.24 23.22
CA ASN A 495 4.22 -3.92 22.69
C ASN A 495 4.95 -3.08 23.74
N ARG A 496 5.85 -2.19 23.29
CA ARG A 496 6.77 -1.47 24.17
C ARG A 496 6.82 0.04 23.92
N ALA A 497 6.43 0.83 24.92
CA ALA A 497 6.78 2.25 25.00
C ALA A 497 8.12 2.41 25.73
N SER A 498 9.16 2.85 25.02
CA SER A 498 10.54 2.90 25.49
C SER A 498 10.91 4.18 26.25
N GLY A 499 10.18 5.28 26.02
CA GLY A 499 10.52 6.61 26.56
C GLY A 499 11.80 7.22 25.99
N LEU A 500 12.40 6.63 24.95
CA LEU A 500 13.54 7.20 24.25
C LEU A 500 13.09 8.34 23.33
N GLY A 501 13.92 9.36 23.10
CA GLY A 501 13.58 10.45 22.16
C GLY A 501 12.77 11.63 22.75
N GLY A 502 12.55 11.68 24.07
CA GLY A 502 12.02 12.87 24.75
C GLY A 502 10.50 12.95 24.92
N THR A 503 9.76 11.88 24.63
CA THR A 503 8.33 11.74 24.98
C THR A 503 8.13 10.82 26.19
N ASP A 504 6.97 10.92 26.84
CA ASP A 504 6.74 10.50 28.22
C ASP A 504 6.77 8.98 28.50
N GLY A 505 7.16 8.09 27.56
CA GLY A 505 7.30 6.65 27.84
C GLY A 505 6.01 5.92 28.25
N ASN A 506 4.86 6.50 27.89
CA ASN A 506 3.53 6.05 28.33
C ASN A 506 2.84 5.15 27.31
N GLY A 507 1.95 4.27 27.80
CA GLY A 507 1.06 3.47 26.97
C GLY A 507 1.81 2.39 26.20
N GLY A 508 2.10 1.25 26.85
CA GLY A 508 2.85 0.17 26.21
C GLY A 508 2.12 -0.42 25.01
N ALA A 509 0.81 -0.68 25.13
CA ALA A 509 -0.03 -0.98 23.97
C ALA A 509 -0.64 0.29 23.37
N VAL A 510 -1.42 1.03 24.15
CA VAL A 510 -2.20 2.17 23.66
C VAL A 510 -1.89 3.44 24.45
N TYR A 511 -1.58 4.51 23.74
CA TYR A 511 -1.57 5.88 24.25
C TYR A 511 -2.71 6.66 23.61
N PHE A 512 -3.69 7.07 24.41
CA PHE A 512 -4.89 7.75 23.96
C PHE A 512 -5.01 9.15 24.56
N ASN A 513 -5.18 10.14 23.70
CA ASN A 513 -5.46 11.52 24.08
C ASN A 513 -6.71 12.04 23.36
N GLY A 514 -7.86 12.00 24.03
CA GLY A 514 -9.16 12.30 23.42
C GLY A 514 -9.82 13.59 23.94
N GLY A 515 -10.55 14.29 23.06
CA GLY A 515 -11.36 15.47 23.38
C GLY A 515 -12.70 15.14 24.06
N GLN A 516 -13.47 16.18 24.41
CA GLN A 516 -14.64 16.09 25.30
C GLN A 516 -15.75 15.13 24.83
N ASP A 517 -15.90 14.94 23.52
CA ASP A 517 -16.93 14.09 22.92
C ASP A 517 -16.38 12.74 22.42
N GLY A 518 -15.07 12.51 22.58
CA GLY A 518 -14.42 11.27 22.17
C GLY A 518 -14.72 10.11 23.12
N ALA A 519 -14.74 8.89 22.58
CA ALA A 519 -14.88 7.67 23.36
C ALA A 519 -13.92 6.58 22.87
N LEU A 520 -13.07 6.09 23.76
CA LEU A 520 -12.29 4.88 23.55
C LEU A 520 -13.02 3.68 24.16
N VAL A 521 -13.44 2.74 23.32
CA VAL A 521 -14.08 1.49 23.72
C VAL A 521 -13.20 0.32 23.31
N ILE A 522 -12.55 -0.30 24.29
CA ILE A 522 -11.85 -1.57 24.11
C ILE A 522 -12.81 -2.68 24.53
N SER A 523 -13.10 -3.62 23.63
CA SER A 523 -14.03 -4.70 23.93
C SER A 523 -13.57 -6.06 23.44
N ASN A 524 -13.95 -7.12 24.17
CA ASN A 524 -13.71 -8.50 23.74
C ASN A 524 -12.25 -8.76 23.37
N SER A 525 -11.29 -8.11 24.05
CA SER A 525 -9.90 -8.04 23.62
C SER A 525 -8.95 -8.50 24.73
N THR A 526 -7.80 -9.02 24.33
CA THR A 526 -6.72 -9.42 25.22
C THR A 526 -5.54 -8.48 25.04
N LEU A 527 -5.18 -7.76 26.10
CA LEU A 527 -3.99 -6.92 26.15
C LEU A 527 -3.01 -7.56 27.12
N SER A 528 -1.93 -8.15 26.61
CA SER A 528 -1.03 -8.99 27.42
C SER A 528 0.45 -8.68 27.27
N GLY A 529 1.17 -8.60 28.40
CA GLY A 529 2.63 -8.50 28.38
C GLY A 529 3.18 -7.21 27.78
N ASN A 530 2.37 -6.14 27.68
CA ASN A 530 2.82 -4.86 27.16
C ASN A 530 3.62 -4.09 28.22
N LEU A 531 4.62 -3.32 27.78
CA LEU A 531 5.60 -2.65 28.64
C LEU A 531 5.63 -1.14 28.36
N ALA A 532 5.51 -0.33 29.40
CA ALA A 532 5.74 1.12 29.33
C ALA A 532 6.91 1.54 30.21
N ALA A 533 7.78 2.42 29.71
CA ALA A 533 8.89 2.94 30.48
C ALA A 533 8.43 3.82 31.65
N LEU A 534 7.30 4.52 31.52
CA LEU A 534 6.73 5.36 32.58
C LEU A 534 5.42 4.77 33.10
N SER A 535 4.30 4.98 32.43
CA SER A 535 2.98 4.59 32.97
C SER A 535 2.08 3.92 31.94
N GLY A 536 1.14 3.09 32.43
CA GLY A 536 0.12 2.45 31.61
C GLY A 536 0.70 1.39 30.68
N GLY A 537 1.16 0.26 31.23
CA GLY A 537 1.71 -0.84 30.45
C GLY A 537 0.76 -1.30 29.34
N ALA A 538 -0.53 -1.44 29.62
CA ALA A 538 -1.56 -1.72 28.62
C ALA A 538 -2.08 -0.42 27.99
N LEU A 539 -2.60 0.49 28.82
CA LEU A 539 -3.31 1.68 28.37
C LEU A 539 -2.92 2.88 29.20
N PHE A 540 -2.59 3.97 28.51
CA PHE A 540 -2.55 5.30 29.09
C PHE A 540 -3.57 6.17 28.37
N ALA A 541 -4.60 6.60 29.09
CA ALA A 541 -5.64 7.47 28.56
C ALA A 541 -5.63 8.82 29.28
N ARG A 542 -5.70 9.92 28.52
CA ARG A 542 -5.78 11.29 29.03
C ARG A 542 -6.68 12.16 28.17
N GLY A 543 -7.18 13.26 28.74
CA GLY A 543 -7.99 14.23 28.03
C GLY A 543 -9.38 14.37 28.64
N GLN A 544 -10.34 14.78 27.82
CA GLN A 544 -11.74 14.97 28.24
C GLN A 544 -12.66 13.86 27.72
N ALA A 545 -12.11 12.88 27.01
CA ALA A 545 -12.85 11.73 26.47
C ALA A 545 -13.33 10.78 27.57
N SER A 546 -14.16 9.81 27.17
CA SER A 546 -14.50 8.65 27.98
C SER A 546 -13.63 7.44 27.62
N THR A 547 -13.29 6.62 28.62
CA THR A 547 -12.62 5.34 28.43
C THR A 547 -13.50 4.21 28.94
N SER A 548 -13.70 3.17 28.12
CA SER A 548 -14.46 1.98 28.51
C SER A 548 -13.74 0.70 28.08
N VAL A 549 -13.53 -0.21 29.02
CA VAL A 549 -12.97 -1.55 28.77
C VAL A 549 -14.00 -2.61 29.16
N LYS A 550 -14.48 -3.38 28.17
CA LYS A 550 -15.60 -4.32 28.34
C LYS A 550 -15.26 -5.73 27.87
N TYR A 551 -15.60 -6.76 28.63
CA TYR A 551 -15.37 -8.15 28.18
C TYR A 551 -13.90 -8.41 27.81
N SER A 552 -12.95 -7.78 28.50
CA SER A 552 -11.55 -7.77 28.07
C SER A 552 -10.62 -8.23 29.18
N THR A 553 -9.50 -8.82 28.81
CA THR A 553 -8.46 -9.29 29.73
C THR A 553 -7.20 -8.44 29.56
N LEU A 554 -6.82 -7.73 30.62
CA LEU A 554 -5.55 -7.00 30.71
C LEU A 554 -4.64 -7.77 31.67
N ALA A 555 -3.66 -8.49 31.15
CA ALA A 555 -2.81 -9.39 31.93
C ALA A 555 -1.31 -9.12 31.72
N LEU A 556 -0.49 -9.29 32.76
CA LEU A 556 0.98 -9.26 32.64
C LEU A 556 1.57 -7.94 32.08
N ASN A 557 0.77 -6.87 32.02
CA ASN A 557 1.22 -5.56 31.55
C ASN A 557 1.97 -4.83 32.66
N GLN A 558 3.03 -4.11 32.29
CA GLN A 558 3.99 -3.56 33.25
C GLN A 558 4.39 -2.14 32.89
N SER A 559 4.67 -1.33 33.91
CA SER A 559 5.40 -0.08 33.76
C SER A 559 6.28 0.21 34.98
N ALA A 560 7.25 1.12 34.85
CA ALA A 560 8.14 1.48 35.96
C ALA A 560 7.53 2.49 36.95
N GLY A 561 6.60 3.32 36.47
CA GLY A 561 5.85 4.31 37.23
C GLY A 561 4.49 3.80 37.72
N LEU A 562 3.55 4.73 37.89
CA LEU A 562 2.20 4.46 38.40
C LEU A 562 1.27 3.92 37.31
N GLY A 563 0.19 3.25 37.73
CA GLY A 563 -0.78 2.66 36.80
C GLY A 563 -0.11 1.61 35.92
N ARG A 564 0.52 0.63 36.55
CA ARG A 564 1.39 -0.37 35.92
C ARG A 564 0.70 -1.10 34.77
N THR A 565 -0.60 -1.35 34.91
CA THR A 565 -1.43 -1.84 33.82
C THR A 565 -2.14 -0.69 33.09
N MET A 566 -2.85 0.17 33.82
CA MET A 566 -3.70 1.20 33.21
C MET A 566 -3.65 2.53 33.96
N ILE A 567 -3.57 3.63 33.20
CA ILE A 567 -3.88 4.98 33.66
C ILE A 567 -5.11 5.52 32.93
N SER A 568 -6.05 6.11 33.68
CA SER A 568 -7.13 6.91 33.11
C SER A 568 -7.23 8.30 33.74
N ASN A 569 -6.71 9.29 33.01
CA ASN A 569 -6.87 10.72 33.26
C ASN A 569 -7.95 11.35 32.36
N ASN A 570 -8.89 10.52 31.89
CA ASN A 570 -10.03 10.91 31.07
C ASN A 570 -11.22 11.36 31.94
N ALA A 571 -12.24 11.99 31.34
CA ALA A 571 -13.40 12.49 32.08
C ALA A 571 -14.22 11.37 32.74
N SER A 572 -14.19 10.16 32.18
CA SER A 572 -14.77 8.97 32.79
C SER A 572 -13.97 7.71 32.46
N CYS A 573 -14.08 6.71 33.33
CA CYS A 573 -13.49 5.41 33.12
C CYS A 573 -14.44 4.31 33.62
N LEU A 574 -14.72 3.33 32.75
CA LEU A 574 -15.56 2.16 33.04
C LEU A 574 -14.79 0.87 32.75
N LEU A 575 -14.75 -0.02 33.74
CA LEU A 575 -14.40 -1.42 33.55
C LEU A 575 -15.63 -2.29 33.78
N ARG A 576 -16.01 -3.11 32.78
CA ARG A 576 -17.20 -3.97 32.87
C ARG A 576 -16.93 -5.37 32.34
N ASN A 577 -17.31 -6.42 33.07
CA ASN A 577 -17.11 -7.80 32.62
C ASN A 577 -15.65 -8.07 32.23
N SER A 578 -14.69 -7.40 32.90
CA SER A 578 -13.28 -7.36 32.48
C SER A 578 -12.36 -7.78 33.62
N ILE A 579 -11.14 -8.18 33.27
CA ILE A 579 -10.10 -8.62 34.21
C ILE A 579 -8.89 -7.69 34.10
N ILE A 580 -8.41 -7.17 35.23
CA ILE A 580 -7.03 -6.68 35.40
C ILE A 580 -6.27 -7.71 36.24
N ALA A 581 -5.46 -8.52 35.57
CA ALA A 581 -4.58 -9.53 36.16
C ALA A 581 -3.16 -8.95 36.33
N SER A 582 -3.00 -8.16 37.40
CA SER A 582 -1.74 -7.58 37.82
C SER A 582 -1.49 -7.87 39.30
N PRO A 583 -0.47 -8.67 39.66
CA PRO A 583 -0.14 -8.92 41.07
C PRO A 583 0.60 -7.75 41.74
N GLN A 584 1.01 -6.73 40.97
CA GLN A 584 1.76 -5.58 41.46
C GLN A 584 0.82 -4.49 42.00
N SER A 585 1.29 -3.67 42.97
CA SER A 585 0.55 -2.49 43.43
C SER A 585 0.42 -1.46 42.30
N SER A 586 -0.49 -0.49 42.47
CA SER A 586 -0.71 0.58 41.50
C SER A 586 -1.06 0.01 40.12
N ALA A 587 -1.85 -1.08 40.06
CA ALA A 587 -2.25 -1.68 38.80
C ALA A 587 -3.09 -0.71 37.95
N LEU A 588 -3.96 0.05 38.63
CA LEU A 588 -4.92 0.95 38.04
C LEU A 588 -4.85 2.32 38.72
N GLU A 589 -4.50 3.37 37.97
CA GLU A 589 -4.40 4.73 38.50
C GLU A 589 -5.01 5.79 37.57
N GLY A 590 -5.02 7.04 38.03
CA GLY A 590 -5.43 8.21 37.26
C GLY A 590 -6.14 9.25 38.11
N SER A 591 -6.34 10.45 37.54
CA SER A 591 -7.12 11.51 38.17
C SER A 591 -8.60 11.19 38.31
N THR A 592 -9.10 10.25 37.49
CA THR A 592 -10.48 9.80 37.50
C THR A 592 -10.52 8.33 37.93
N ALA A 593 -11.17 8.05 39.06
CA ALA A 593 -11.35 6.69 39.51
C ALA A 593 -12.18 5.88 38.50
N CYS A 594 -11.66 4.74 38.06
CA CYS A 594 -12.43 3.86 37.19
C CYS A 594 -13.54 3.17 37.98
N TYR A 595 -14.74 3.17 37.40
CA TYR A 595 -15.88 2.46 37.95
C TYR A 595 -15.85 1.02 37.48
N LEU A 596 -15.69 0.07 38.40
CA LEU A 596 -15.65 -1.36 38.13
C LEU A 596 -17.03 -1.97 38.36
N VAL A 597 -17.52 -2.79 37.44
CA VAL A 597 -18.78 -3.53 37.56
C VAL A 597 -18.62 -4.91 36.95
N HIS A 598 -18.99 -5.96 37.67
CA HIS A 598 -18.81 -7.35 37.22
C HIS A 598 -17.38 -7.57 36.69
N SER A 599 -16.37 -7.07 37.42
CA SER A 599 -14.98 -7.05 36.95
C SER A 599 -14.05 -7.45 38.08
N LEU A 600 -12.88 -7.99 37.72
CA LEU A 600 -11.84 -8.38 38.65
C LEU A 600 -10.64 -7.42 38.62
N LEU A 601 -10.19 -7.00 39.80
CA LEU A 601 -8.90 -6.33 40.01
C LEU A 601 -8.05 -7.18 40.98
N GLN A 602 -6.98 -7.79 40.45
CA GLN A 602 -6.19 -8.78 41.19
C GLN A 602 -5.46 -8.22 42.42
N ASN A 603 -5.03 -6.96 42.38
CA ASN A 603 -4.38 -6.29 43.51
C ASN A 603 -4.88 -4.85 43.60
N THR A 604 -5.54 -4.51 44.70
CA THR A 604 -6.13 -3.18 44.92
C THR A 604 -5.16 -2.19 45.57
N SER A 605 -3.99 -2.65 46.05
CA SER A 605 -3.00 -1.80 46.71
C SER A 605 -2.64 -0.62 45.82
N GLU A 606 -2.79 0.60 46.35
CA GLU A 606 -2.50 1.88 45.66
C GLU A 606 -3.33 2.14 44.40
N SER A 607 -4.30 1.29 44.07
CA SER A 607 -5.14 1.48 42.88
C SER A 607 -6.27 2.49 43.15
N VAL A 608 -6.58 3.31 42.14
CA VAL A 608 -7.62 4.34 42.19
C VAL A 608 -8.87 3.84 41.45
N TYR A 609 -9.88 3.41 42.20
CA TYR A 609 -11.10 2.83 41.64
C TYR A 609 -12.33 3.08 42.52
N THR A 610 -13.51 2.84 41.95
CA THR A 610 -14.78 2.70 42.68
C THR A 610 -15.45 1.38 42.28
N SER A 611 -16.14 0.74 43.21
CA SER A 611 -16.78 -0.56 42.99
C SER A 611 -18.30 -0.44 42.85
N GLY A 612 -18.84 -1.16 41.88
CA GLY A 612 -20.27 -1.41 41.72
C GLY A 612 -20.62 -2.87 42.02
N ALA A 613 -21.72 -3.35 41.41
CA ALA A 613 -22.17 -4.72 41.58
C ALA A 613 -21.17 -5.73 40.98
N GLY A 614 -21.05 -6.90 41.62
CA GLY A 614 -20.29 -8.04 41.10
C GLY A 614 -18.79 -7.85 40.97
N VAL A 615 -18.19 -6.89 41.69
CA VAL A 615 -16.73 -6.66 41.63
C VAL A 615 -15.99 -7.68 42.49
N LEU A 616 -14.93 -8.27 41.94
CA LEU A 616 -13.99 -9.16 42.62
C LEU A 616 -12.67 -8.42 42.86
N LEU A 617 -12.21 -8.38 44.10
CA LEU A 617 -11.02 -7.65 44.51
C LEU A 617 -10.05 -8.60 45.22
N ASP A 618 -8.75 -8.38 45.00
CA ASP A 618 -7.66 -9.07 45.70
C ASP A 618 -7.71 -10.60 45.57
N GLN A 619 -8.12 -11.09 44.40
CA GLN A 619 -8.20 -12.50 44.04
C GLN A 619 -7.43 -12.77 42.76
N ASP A 620 -6.75 -13.92 42.71
CA ASP A 620 -6.09 -14.40 41.50
C ASP A 620 -7.15 -14.90 40.49
N PRO A 621 -7.21 -14.37 39.26
CA PRO A 621 -8.10 -14.86 38.22
C PRO A 621 -7.73 -16.26 37.69
N LEU A 622 -6.62 -16.86 38.12
CA LEU A 622 -6.15 -18.20 37.72
C LEU A 622 -6.07 -18.35 36.19
N LEU A 623 -5.57 -17.32 35.52
CA LEU A 623 -5.42 -17.32 34.06
C LEU A 623 -4.30 -18.27 33.60
N GLY A 624 -4.58 -19.06 32.56
CA GLY A 624 -3.59 -19.83 31.83
C GLY A 624 -2.68 -18.94 30.95
N PRO A 625 -1.73 -19.54 30.22
CA PRO A 625 -0.83 -18.80 29.32
C PRO A 625 -1.58 -18.14 28.15
N LEU A 626 -0.94 -17.16 27.49
CA LEU A 626 -1.45 -16.55 26.26
C LEU A 626 -1.28 -17.52 25.08
N VAL A 627 -2.38 -18.16 24.66
CA VAL A 627 -2.42 -19.17 23.59
C VAL A 627 -3.75 -19.11 22.82
N GLU A 628 -3.93 -19.94 21.79
CA GLU A 628 -5.12 -19.90 20.90
C GLU A 628 -6.44 -20.31 21.60
N ASN A 629 -6.36 -21.10 22.68
CA ASN A 629 -7.51 -21.62 23.45
C ASN A 629 -8.68 -22.14 22.58
N GLY A 630 -8.35 -22.87 21.52
CA GLY A 630 -9.31 -23.55 20.66
C GLY A 630 -9.80 -22.74 19.45
N ALA A 631 -9.46 -21.45 19.34
CA ALA A 631 -9.77 -20.65 18.15
C ALA A 631 -8.89 -21.07 16.96
N PRO A 632 -9.42 -21.18 15.74
CA PRO A 632 -8.59 -21.34 14.55
C PRO A 632 -7.80 -20.05 14.24
N GLY A 633 -6.65 -19.88 14.89
CA GLY A 633 -5.41 -19.35 14.29
C GLY A 633 -5.25 -17.85 14.02
N TRP A 634 -6.04 -16.95 14.63
CA TRP A 634 -5.81 -15.50 14.46
C TRP A 634 -5.39 -14.76 15.73
N THR A 635 -6.24 -14.66 16.76
CA THR A 635 -5.90 -13.97 18.03
C THR A 635 -5.67 -14.93 19.19
N LEU A 636 -4.76 -14.56 20.11
CA LEU A 636 -4.50 -15.30 21.35
C LEU A 636 -5.28 -14.72 22.54
N THR A 637 -5.59 -15.59 23.51
CA THR A 637 -6.34 -15.26 24.73
C THR A 637 -5.71 -15.89 25.97
N HIS A 638 -6.14 -15.44 27.16
CA HIS A 638 -5.88 -16.12 28.43
C HIS A 638 -7.15 -16.84 28.90
N ALA A 639 -7.11 -18.18 28.98
CA ALA A 639 -8.25 -18.94 29.49
C ALA A 639 -8.24 -18.99 31.03
N PRO A 640 -9.38 -18.74 31.72
CA PRO A 640 -9.53 -19.05 33.13
C PRO A 640 -9.33 -20.54 33.41
N GLY A 641 -8.53 -20.87 34.42
CA GLY A 641 -8.35 -22.24 34.89
C GLY A 641 -9.52 -22.75 35.72
N ALA A 642 -9.56 -24.06 35.97
CA ALA A 642 -10.57 -24.67 36.83
C ALA A 642 -10.57 -24.05 38.24
N GLY A 643 -11.76 -23.70 38.74
CA GLY A 643 -11.93 -23.03 40.03
C GLY A 643 -11.61 -21.53 40.02
N SER A 644 -11.37 -20.93 38.84
CA SER A 644 -11.20 -19.50 38.72
C SER A 644 -12.44 -18.75 39.24
N PRO A 645 -12.25 -17.66 40.01
CA PRO A 645 -13.36 -16.86 40.53
C PRO A 645 -14.06 -16.04 39.43
N VAL A 646 -13.51 -15.98 38.22
CA VAL A 646 -14.09 -15.19 37.11
C VAL A 646 -15.07 -15.98 36.25
N ILE A 647 -15.15 -17.30 36.44
CA ILE A 647 -16.08 -18.17 35.71
C ILE A 647 -17.50 -17.93 36.20
N ASP A 648 -18.46 -17.76 35.28
CA ASP A 648 -19.88 -17.48 35.57
C ASP A 648 -20.10 -16.27 36.51
N ALA A 649 -19.15 -15.34 36.57
CA ALA A 649 -19.17 -14.22 37.53
C ALA A 649 -19.54 -12.86 36.91
N GLY A 650 -19.60 -12.80 35.58
CA GLY A 650 -20.01 -11.64 34.82
C GLY A 650 -21.52 -11.45 34.76
N ASN A 651 -21.95 -10.47 33.96
CA ASN A 651 -23.37 -10.19 33.78
C ASN A 651 -23.69 -9.84 32.33
N ALA A 652 -24.61 -10.61 31.75
CA ALA A 652 -25.12 -10.39 30.41
C ALA A 652 -26.06 -9.17 30.36
N SER A 653 -26.09 -8.51 29.22
CA SER A 653 -26.94 -7.36 28.95
C SER A 653 -27.35 -7.37 27.48
N LEU A 654 -28.23 -6.44 27.08
CA LEU A 654 -28.56 -6.21 25.67
C LEU A 654 -27.33 -5.81 24.81
N SER A 655 -26.23 -5.38 25.45
CA SER A 655 -24.96 -5.02 24.79
C SER A 655 -23.89 -6.12 24.86
N THR A 656 -24.26 -7.33 25.28
CA THR A 656 -23.34 -8.47 25.32
C THR A 656 -23.04 -8.94 23.88
N PRO A 657 -21.75 -9.07 23.50
CA PRO A 657 -21.37 -9.65 22.22
C PRO A 657 -21.96 -11.05 22.05
N GLN A 658 -22.25 -11.47 20.81
CA GLN A 658 -22.72 -12.83 20.54
C GLN A 658 -21.63 -13.87 20.84
N HIS A 659 -20.38 -13.51 20.59
CA HIS A 659 -19.22 -14.39 20.73
C HIS A 659 -18.15 -13.78 21.64
N ASP A 660 -17.32 -14.62 22.26
CA ASP A 660 -16.10 -14.16 22.91
C ASP A 660 -15.02 -13.74 21.89
N GLN A 661 -13.80 -13.38 22.33
CA GLN A 661 -12.75 -12.86 21.43
C GLN A 661 -12.44 -13.80 20.26
N ARG A 662 -12.66 -15.11 20.43
CA ARG A 662 -12.36 -16.12 19.41
C ARG A 662 -13.30 -16.07 18.21
N GLY A 663 -14.41 -15.33 18.33
CA GLY A 663 -15.34 -15.07 17.24
C GLY A 663 -16.36 -16.20 17.01
N PRO A 664 -16.98 -16.25 15.81
CA PRO A 664 -18.05 -17.19 15.50
C PRO A 664 -17.72 -18.65 15.87
N GLY A 665 -18.64 -19.30 16.60
CA GLY A 665 -18.46 -20.65 17.13
C GLY A 665 -18.08 -20.71 18.61
N PHE A 666 -17.79 -19.57 19.23
CA PHE A 666 -17.49 -19.43 20.65
C PHE A 666 -18.49 -18.47 21.31
N ASP A 667 -19.64 -18.99 21.73
CA ASP A 667 -20.70 -18.18 22.34
C ASP A 667 -20.21 -17.45 23.60
N ARG A 668 -20.66 -16.21 23.79
CA ARG A 668 -20.22 -15.33 24.89
C ARG A 668 -20.87 -15.65 26.25
N VAL A 669 -21.87 -16.54 26.27
CA VAL A 669 -22.60 -16.92 27.48
C VAL A 669 -22.77 -18.42 27.48
N LEU A 670 -21.97 -19.12 28.29
CA LEU A 670 -21.97 -20.57 28.45
C LEU A 670 -22.02 -20.92 29.94
N GLY A 671 -23.20 -21.25 30.45
CA GLY A 671 -23.36 -21.61 31.85
C GLY A 671 -24.44 -20.79 32.53
N ALA A 672 -24.20 -20.43 33.79
CA ALA A 672 -25.12 -19.65 34.60
C ALA A 672 -25.03 -18.14 34.31
N ALA A 673 -23.85 -17.66 33.91
CA ALA A 673 -23.62 -16.30 33.44
C ALA A 673 -22.48 -16.29 32.41
N LEU A 674 -22.01 -15.11 32.01
CA LEU A 674 -20.78 -15.00 31.23
C LEU A 674 -19.56 -14.93 32.16
N ASP A 675 -18.42 -15.37 31.67
CA ASP A 675 -17.13 -15.20 32.33
C ASP A 675 -16.66 -13.74 32.22
N MET A 676 -15.98 -13.23 33.26
CA MET A 676 -15.27 -11.97 33.12
C MET A 676 -14.05 -12.15 32.20
N GLY A 677 -13.70 -11.13 31.42
CA GLY A 677 -12.53 -11.14 30.54
C GLY A 677 -12.86 -11.44 29.08
N ALA A 678 -11.84 -11.71 28.27
CA ALA A 678 -11.95 -11.85 26.82
C ALA A 678 -12.46 -13.21 26.32
N LEU A 679 -12.37 -14.25 27.15
CA LEU A 679 -12.69 -15.63 26.79
C LEU A 679 -13.82 -16.16 27.68
N GLU A 680 -14.75 -16.89 27.07
CA GLU A 680 -15.76 -17.69 27.73
C GLU A 680 -15.26 -19.13 27.87
N THR A 681 -15.19 -19.65 29.08
CA THR A 681 -14.85 -21.06 29.31
C THR A 681 -16.02 -21.94 28.87
N PRO A 682 -15.76 -23.11 28.26
CA PRO A 682 -16.83 -24.06 27.99
C PRO A 682 -17.50 -24.44 29.30
N ALA A 683 -18.84 -24.43 29.34
CA ALA A 683 -19.60 -24.95 30.47
C ALA A 683 -19.00 -26.30 30.87
N THR A 684 -18.53 -26.43 32.11
CA THR A 684 -18.00 -27.70 32.60
C THR A 684 -18.99 -28.79 32.25
N ALA A 685 -18.51 -29.87 31.63
CA ALA A 685 -19.30 -31.06 31.32
C ALA A 685 -19.65 -31.81 32.62
N GLY A 686 -20.25 -31.15 33.60
CA GLY A 686 -21.20 -31.78 34.47
C GLY A 686 -22.44 -32.07 33.64
N ASP A 687 -22.55 -33.30 33.15
CA ASP A 687 -23.80 -33.89 32.64
C ASP A 687 -24.12 -33.73 31.14
N ARG A 688 -23.14 -33.95 30.25
CA ARG A 688 -23.43 -34.28 28.83
C ARG A 688 -22.90 -35.65 28.37
N ILE A 689 -22.41 -36.48 29.29
CA ILE A 689 -21.96 -37.86 28.99
C ILE A 689 -23.12 -38.87 28.87
N PHE A 690 -24.38 -38.46 29.11
CA PHE A 690 -25.54 -39.38 29.07
C PHE A 690 -26.72 -38.92 28.19
N SER A 691 -26.52 -38.20 27.08
CA SER A 691 -27.68 -37.84 26.21
C SER A 691 -27.64 -38.36 24.77
N ASP A 692 -26.61 -39.12 24.36
CA ASP A 692 -26.62 -39.82 23.07
C ASP A 692 -26.57 -41.35 23.19
N ARG A 693 -27.77 -41.93 23.19
CA ARG A 693 -28.13 -43.17 22.49
C ARG A 693 -27.54 -44.48 23.04
N PHE A 694 -28.16 -44.97 24.11
CA PHE A 694 -28.43 -46.40 24.26
C PHE A 694 -29.92 -46.68 24.06
N ASP A 695 -30.39 -46.61 22.81
CA ASP A 695 -31.55 -47.41 22.40
C ASP A 695 -31.01 -48.65 21.71
N SER A 696 -30.88 -49.71 22.49
CA SER A 696 -30.63 -51.07 22.03
C SER A 696 -31.82 -51.56 21.22
N GLY A 697 -31.58 -52.02 20.00
CA GLY A 697 -32.55 -52.80 19.25
C GLY A 697 -32.95 -54.07 20.00
N ASN A 698 -34.26 -54.28 20.07
CA ASN A 698 -34.93 -55.57 19.93
C ASN A 698 -36.28 -55.34 19.25
#